data_AF-A0A2D8FAD9-F1
#
_entry.id   AF-A0A2D8FAD9-F1
#
_cell.length_a   1.000
_cell.length_b   1.000
_cell.length_c   1.000
_cell.angle_alpha   90.00
_cell.angle_beta   90.00
_cell.angle_gamma   90.00
#
_symmetry.space_group_name_H-M   'P 1'
#
loop_
_entity.id
_entity.type
_entity.pdbx_description
1 polymer ?
#
loop_
_entity_poly.entity_id
_entity_poly.type
_entity_poly.pdbx_seq_one_letter_code
_entity_poly.pdbx_strand_id
1 'polypeptide(L)'
;MTTTNETTVSSKTSLGLLLAPIAVLLAMLTDQIGGFGLGFENDLYPLLIVAAGAMLGRVPSLLAEREVLPASTSTLSLGTILAGAALGFLAVPAAGGSAFVGLLFAINLIGTHVLVSGERPEWATILTFSSVGLLFGMVAAATAGDSGLVTKEYTLDGQTAPTLNEYREALAFVFFNVWIMFSVLGALVAVLARGAIDEPGKGWFGHLSDFDGPWDRNSLPLQVGLVAWVTAHALALLQFHRVELYDRLALTGVDGYMGHFSVWAAVLTGFVALAVASMVAERWYTRAMALGSMWVYYLVAAAYEMGMWGDVENESSMAPVVWFGVTFFIGLAIYSISTNKSWGGWSNRSEDAPSGARTFWSAHWSQVMIASAFLMAFAVRTQWYVIPAMNGYGTGDWDLTGGSDPWYMKRVVDYIMMQNAHLVFDADRFYPLGGINPRPPLFVWSIALLAMVLEPFLATPEDAVWWAMVSIPAIFGALTVFPVAAIARDHVSKPAAVIAAWLIAMMPGHISRSTWANADHDAFVMFFMALGFMWFLRAMAAGGDERLTRTTDARPSTVLRAFGDVATHRRFAVVNAALAGVAFGVVALGWKGFVVAPSILFVGYVYIVATNMFRNKDSTTLNMLMLTMLGTTLLLAMPFYAYPGMDLVFSGTGLQPLLFVLGFTMAIAYVTTGFRDKPWLLVLGSLTGAAVAFVAIIWLLQFFEQSNAFNVLFTGAG
;
A
#
# COMPACT_ATOMS: atom_id res chain seq x y z
N MET A 1 -6.92 17.67 48.05
CA MET A 1 -7.06 18.63 46.94
C MET A 1 -6.72 17.90 45.65
N THR A 2 -7.71 17.27 45.03
CA THR A 2 -7.58 16.45 43.80
C THR A 2 -8.86 16.52 42.95
N THR A 3 -9.67 17.56 43.14
CA THR A 3 -11.01 17.69 42.51
C THR A 3 -11.00 18.53 41.24
N THR A 4 -9.86 19.06 40.80
CA THR A 4 -9.76 19.94 39.62
C THR A 4 -9.44 19.20 38.33
N ASN A 5 -8.90 17.97 38.36
CA ASN A 5 -8.50 17.26 37.13
C ASN A 5 -9.64 16.44 36.50
N GLU A 6 -10.54 15.85 37.29
CA GLU A 6 -11.63 15.02 36.74
C GLU A 6 -12.67 15.84 35.97
N THR A 7 -12.94 17.07 36.42
CA THR A 7 -13.90 17.97 35.77
C THR A 7 -13.38 18.53 34.44
N THR A 8 -12.09 18.78 34.33
CA THR A 8 -11.46 19.28 33.09
C THR A 8 -11.38 18.19 32.01
N VAL A 9 -11.01 16.96 32.38
CA VAL A 9 -10.92 15.81 31.45
C VAL A 9 -12.31 15.51 30.85
N SER A 10 -13.35 15.40 31.68
CA SER A 10 -14.73 15.15 31.22
C SER A 10 -15.29 16.24 30.30
N SER A 11 -14.81 17.49 30.46
CA SER A 11 -15.22 18.60 29.61
C SER A 11 -14.57 18.57 28.22
N LYS A 12 -13.26 18.24 28.13
CA LYS A 12 -12.51 18.19 26.86
C LYS A 12 -13.04 17.07 25.96
N THR A 13 -13.25 15.87 26.48
CA THR A 13 -13.82 14.75 25.71
C THR A 13 -15.19 15.11 25.10
N SER A 14 -16.02 15.90 25.81
CA SER A 14 -17.31 16.37 25.30
C SER A 14 -17.19 17.46 24.23
N LEU A 15 -16.20 18.34 24.34
CA LEU A 15 -15.89 19.36 23.32
C LEU A 15 -15.38 18.71 22.03
N GLY A 16 -14.70 17.57 22.11
CA GLY A 16 -14.24 16.79 20.96
C GLY A 16 -15.36 16.38 19.99
N LEU A 17 -16.62 16.32 20.43
CA LEU A 17 -17.78 16.09 19.56
C LEU A 17 -17.99 17.22 18.53
N LEU A 18 -17.49 18.44 18.79
CA LEU A 18 -17.64 19.59 17.91
C LEU A 18 -16.75 19.52 16.67
N LEU A 19 -15.72 18.68 16.66
CA LEU A 19 -14.76 18.58 15.55
C LEU A 19 -15.39 18.09 14.25
N ALA A 20 -16.37 17.19 14.34
CA ALA A 20 -17.08 16.68 13.16
C ALA A 20 -18.03 17.73 12.55
N PRO A 21 -18.87 18.45 13.32
CA PRO A 21 -19.59 19.63 12.83
C PRO A 21 -18.69 20.71 12.23
N ILE A 22 -17.52 20.99 12.85
CA ILE A 22 -16.56 21.97 12.32
C ILE A 22 -16.06 21.54 10.93
N ALA A 23 -15.80 20.25 10.69
CA ALA A 23 -15.40 19.76 9.38
C ALA A 23 -16.45 20.08 8.29
N VAL A 24 -17.73 19.88 8.60
CA VAL A 24 -18.85 20.19 7.67
C VAL A 24 -19.01 21.70 7.48
N LEU A 25 -18.93 22.49 8.55
CA LEU A 25 -19.00 23.95 8.46
C LEU A 25 -17.85 24.53 7.62
N LEU A 26 -16.65 23.98 7.72
CA LEU A 26 -15.51 24.37 6.89
C LEU A 26 -15.70 23.94 5.43
N ALA A 27 -16.34 22.81 5.16
CA ALA A 27 -16.78 22.44 3.81
C ALA A 27 -17.75 23.46 3.22
N MET A 28 -18.76 23.87 3.99
CA MET A 28 -19.72 24.91 3.59
C MET A 28 -19.05 26.26 3.35
N LEU A 29 -18.12 26.67 4.23
CA LEU A 29 -17.37 27.92 4.05
C LEU A 29 -16.48 27.86 2.80
N THR A 30 -15.81 26.72 2.58
CA THR A 30 -14.97 26.51 1.41
C THR A 30 -15.80 26.55 0.13
N ASP A 31 -16.99 25.94 0.14
CA ASP A 31 -17.95 26.01 -0.96
C ASP A 31 -18.40 27.45 -1.23
N GLN A 32 -18.74 28.21 -0.19
CA GLN A 32 -19.17 29.60 -0.33
C GLN A 32 -18.07 30.49 -0.96
N ILE A 33 -16.80 30.18 -0.70
CA ILE A 33 -15.66 30.92 -1.25
C ILE A 33 -15.31 30.44 -2.67
N GLY A 34 -15.31 29.13 -2.90
CA GLY A 34 -14.79 28.52 -4.12
C GLY A 34 -15.85 28.17 -5.17
N GLY A 35 -17.14 28.18 -4.83
CA GLY A 35 -18.23 27.83 -5.74
C GLY A 35 -18.23 26.37 -6.15
N PHE A 36 -18.09 25.43 -5.20
CA PHE A 36 -17.97 23.99 -5.47
C PHE A 36 -19.33 23.27 -5.60
N GLY A 37 -20.44 24.00 -5.51
CA GLY A 37 -21.80 23.51 -5.77
C GLY A 37 -22.39 22.65 -4.66
N LEU A 38 -21.98 22.85 -3.40
CA LEU A 38 -22.54 22.09 -2.27
C LEU A 38 -24.01 22.49 -2.01
N GLY A 39 -24.94 21.70 -2.56
CA GLY A 39 -26.38 21.88 -2.35
C GLY A 39 -26.84 21.49 -0.95
N PHE A 40 -27.70 22.31 -0.34
CA PHE A 40 -28.28 22.03 0.98
C PHE A 40 -29.12 20.75 1.04
N GLU A 41 -29.84 20.41 -0.04
CA GLU A 41 -30.83 19.33 -0.02
C GLU A 41 -30.29 17.95 -0.43
N ASN A 42 -29.28 17.88 -1.31
CA ASN A 42 -28.80 16.59 -1.86
C ASN A 42 -27.36 16.28 -1.46
N ASP A 43 -26.51 17.29 -1.30
CA ASP A 43 -25.06 17.08 -1.15
C ASP A 43 -24.59 17.26 0.30
N LEU A 44 -25.28 18.09 1.09
CA LEU A 44 -24.93 18.34 2.49
C LEU A 44 -25.26 17.16 3.42
N TYR A 45 -26.38 16.45 3.18
CA TYR A 45 -26.80 15.34 4.05
C TYR A 45 -25.76 14.19 4.11
N PRO A 46 -25.17 13.73 3.00
CA PRO A 46 -24.06 12.78 3.03
C PRO A 46 -22.91 13.18 3.97
N LEU A 47 -22.50 14.46 3.95
CA LEU A 47 -21.44 14.98 4.82
C LEU A 47 -21.88 14.94 6.29
N LEU A 48 -23.13 15.32 6.59
CA LEU A 48 -23.69 15.27 7.94
C LEU A 48 -23.79 13.85 8.48
N ILE A 49 -24.15 12.87 7.64
CA ILE A 49 -24.18 11.46 8.03
C ILE A 49 -22.78 11.00 8.44
N VAL A 50 -21.77 11.24 7.59
CA VAL A 50 -20.38 10.86 7.90
C VAL A 50 -19.87 11.54 9.17
N ALA A 51 -20.18 12.83 9.36
CA ALA A 51 -19.86 13.57 10.58
C ALA A 51 -20.55 12.97 11.82
N ALA A 52 -21.82 12.55 11.70
CA ALA A 52 -22.53 11.87 12.77
C ALA A 52 -21.86 10.53 13.14
N GLY A 53 -21.35 9.79 12.16
CA GLY A 53 -20.54 8.59 12.41
C GLY A 53 -19.32 8.89 13.28
N ALA A 54 -18.56 9.94 12.95
CA ALA A 54 -17.41 10.36 13.75
C ALA A 54 -17.80 10.79 15.18
N MET A 55 -18.90 11.52 15.34
CA MET A 55 -19.43 11.88 16.67
C MET A 55 -19.79 10.65 17.49
N LEU A 56 -20.53 9.70 16.89
CA LEU A 56 -20.91 8.45 17.54
C LEU A 56 -19.71 7.59 17.92
N GLY A 57 -18.63 7.63 17.14
CA GLY A 57 -17.37 6.96 17.48
C GLY A 57 -16.71 7.47 18.77
N ARG A 58 -17.00 8.71 19.21
CA ARG A 58 -16.49 9.27 20.47
C ARG A 58 -17.37 8.93 21.69
N VAL A 59 -18.62 8.53 21.46
CA VAL A 59 -19.60 8.25 22.53
C VAL A 59 -19.17 7.14 23.48
N PRO A 60 -18.61 5.99 23.03
CA PRO A 60 -18.21 4.91 23.96
C PRO A 60 -17.16 5.36 24.98
N SER A 61 -16.17 6.15 24.58
CA SER A 61 -15.17 6.71 25.49
C SER A 61 -15.81 7.66 26.51
N LEU A 62 -16.75 8.51 26.07
CA LEU A 62 -17.51 9.39 26.97
C LEU A 62 -18.35 8.63 28.00
N LEU A 63 -18.98 7.52 27.59
CA LEU A 63 -19.77 6.68 28.48
C LEU A 63 -18.90 5.91 29.48
N ALA A 64 -17.71 5.46 29.05
CA ALA A 64 -16.74 4.80 29.90
C ALA A 64 -16.16 5.75 30.95
N GLU A 65 -15.78 6.97 30.57
CA GLU A 65 -15.27 8.00 31.49
C GLU A 65 -16.28 8.40 32.57
N ARG A 66 -17.57 8.39 32.24
CA ARG A 66 -18.65 8.77 33.16
C ARG A 66 -19.21 7.60 33.96
N GLU A 67 -18.63 6.40 33.83
CA GLU A 67 -19.09 5.15 34.46
C GLU A 67 -20.59 4.88 34.27
N VAL A 68 -21.17 5.31 33.13
CA VAL A 68 -22.62 5.24 32.88
C VAL A 68 -23.09 3.80 32.66
N LEU A 69 -22.22 2.95 32.11
CA LEU A 69 -22.53 1.55 31.80
C LEU A 69 -21.57 0.61 32.53
N PRO A 70 -22.07 -0.45 33.20
CA PRO A 70 -21.24 -1.48 33.80
C PRO A 70 -20.76 -2.47 32.73
N ALA A 71 -19.96 -2.00 31.78
CA ALA A 71 -19.43 -2.80 30.68
C ALA A 71 -17.90 -2.66 30.60
N SER A 72 -17.22 -3.77 30.31
CA SER A 72 -15.78 -3.73 30.09
C SER A 72 -15.44 -2.94 28.80
N THR A 73 -14.25 -2.36 28.75
CA THR A 73 -13.77 -1.59 27.59
C THR A 73 -13.75 -2.43 26.31
N SER A 74 -13.46 -3.73 26.41
CA SER A 74 -13.51 -4.65 25.27
C SER A 74 -14.93 -4.93 24.80
N THR A 75 -15.90 -5.05 25.72
CA THR A 75 -17.32 -5.18 25.39
C THR A 75 -17.85 -3.94 24.68
N LEU A 76 -17.54 -2.75 25.20
CA LEU A 76 -17.92 -1.48 24.57
C LEU A 76 -17.29 -1.35 23.17
N SER A 77 -16.02 -1.74 23.02
CA SER A 77 -15.35 -1.71 21.73
C SER A 77 -15.95 -2.68 20.73
N LEU A 78 -16.22 -3.92 21.13
CA LEU A 78 -16.86 -4.91 20.26
C LEU A 78 -18.28 -4.47 19.87
N GLY A 79 -19.06 -3.98 20.84
CA GLY A 79 -20.39 -3.46 20.59
C GLY A 79 -20.40 -2.29 19.61
N THR A 80 -19.42 -1.38 19.73
CA THR A 80 -19.24 -0.24 18.82
C THR A 80 -18.89 -0.70 17.40
N ILE A 81 -18.01 -1.69 17.27
CA ILE A 81 -17.65 -2.25 15.95
C ILE A 81 -18.86 -2.89 15.27
N LEU A 82 -19.59 -3.73 16.00
CA LEU A 82 -20.78 -4.42 15.49
C LEU A 82 -21.90 -3.43 15.15
N ALA A 83 -22.15 -2.44 16.03
CA ALA A 83 -23.12 -1.38 15.79
C ALA A 83 -22.72 -0.52 14.59
N GLY A 84 -21.44 -0.14 14.46
CA GLY A 84 -20.93 0.63 13.33
C GLY A 84 -21.12 -0.07 12.00
N ALA A 85 -20.81 -1.36 11.93
CA ALA A 85 -21.08 -2.17 10.75
C ALA A 85 -22.59 -2.26 10.45
N ALA A 86 -23.42 -2.61 11.44
CA ALA A 86 -24.86 -2.74 11.24
C ALA A 86 -25.52 -1.42 10.81
N LEU A 87 -25.20 -0.31 11.48
CA LEU A 87 -25.75 1.01 11.18
C LEU A 87 -25.27 1.53 9.82
N GLY A 88 -23.98 1.37 9.51
CA GLY A 88 -23.43 1.80 8.22
C GLY A 88 -23.99 1.02 7.04
N PHE A 89 -24.09 -0.30 7.14
CA PHE A 89 -24.54 -1.15 6.03
C PHE A 89 -26.06 -1.28 5.91
N LEU A 90 -26.83 -1.04 6.99
CA LEU A 90 -28.29 -1.18 6.97
C LEU A 90 -29.02 0.15 7.15
N ALA A 91 -28.69 0.91 8.20
CA ALA A 91 -29.46 2.09 8.58
C ALA A 91 -29.22 3.29 7.64
N VAL A 92 -27.97 3.52 7.22
CA VAL A 92 -27.66 4.62 6.28
C VAL A 92 -28.34 4.41 4.92
N PRO A 93 -28.25 3.21 4.29
CA PRO A 93 -29.03 2.92 3.09
C PRO A 93 -30.54 3.03 3.29
N ALA A 94 -31.07 2.53 4.43
CA ALA A 94 -32.50 2.64 4.75
C ALA A 94 -32.98 4.10 4.92
N ALA A 95 -32.08 5.01 5.30
CA ALA A 95 -32.34 6.44 5.42
C ALA A 95 -32.13 7.22 4.11
N GLY A 96 -31.90 6.54 2.99
CA GLY A 96 -31.69 7.14 1.67
C GLY A 96 -30.24 7.54 1.36
N GLY A 97 -29.27 7.19 2.21
CA GLY A 97 -27.85 7.36 1.91
C GLY A 97 -27.32 6.29 0.94
N SER A 98 -26.29 6.59 0.17
CA SER A 98 -25.65 5.56 -0.67
C SER A 98 -24.87 4.56 0.18
N ALA A 99 -24.61 3.37 -0.35
CA ALA A 99 -23.76 2.38 0.32
C ALA A 99 -22.36 2.92 0.62
N PHE A 100 -21.84 3.81 -0.24
CA PHE A 100 -20.56 4.46 -0.03
C PHE A 100 -20.58 5.41 1.17
N VAL A 101 -21.65 6.21 1.34
CA VAL A 101 -21.86 7.04 2.54
C VAL A 101 -21.99 6.16 3.79
N GLY A 102 -22.69 5.03 3.69
CA GLY A 102 -22.80 4.03 4.76
C GLY A 102 -21.45 3.44 5.17
N LEU A 103 -20.58 3.15 4.20
CA LEU A 103 -19.21 2.70 4.45
C LEU A 103 -18.38 3.78 5.15
N LEU A 104 -18.40 5.03 4.67
CA LEU A 104 -17.69 6.13 5.31
C LEU A 104 -18.21 6.41 6.72
N PHE A 105 -19.52 6.29 6.95
CA PHE A 105 -20.11 6.34 8.29
C PHE A 105 -19.52 5.26 9.20
N ALA A 106 -19.49 4.00 8.74
CA ALA A 106 -18.93 2.89 9.52
C ALA A 106 -17.43 3.09 9.80
N ILE A 107 -16.66 3.53 8.80
CA ILE A 107 -15.24 3.85 8.94
C ILE A 107 -15.04 4.95 9.97
N ASN A 108 -15.84 6.01 9.95
CA ASN A 108 -15.70 7.11 10.90
C ASN A 108 -16.11 6.72 12.31
N LEU A 109 -17.18 5.95 12.47
CA LEU A 109 -17.62 5.47 13.78
C LEU A 109 -16.58 4.52 14.38
N ILE A 110 -16.20 3.47 13.65
CA ILE A 110 -15.26 2.46 14.12
C ILE A 110 -13.86 3.05 14.27
N GLY A 111 -13.39 3.78 13.25
CA GLY A 111 -12.07 4.37 13.22
C GLY A 111 -11.88 5.42 14.31
N THR A 112 -12.84 6.32 14.50
CA THR A 112 -12.78 7.31 15.59
C THR A 112 -12.77 6.63 16.94
N HIS A 113 -13.61 5.61 17.16
CA HIS A 113 -13.61 4.84 18.40
C HIS A 113 -12.25 4.18 18.67
N VAL A 114 -11.69 3.48 17.69
CA VAL A 114 -10.39 2.79 17.82
C VAL A 114 -9.25 3.79 18.06
N LEU A 115 -9.27 4.94 17.38
CA LEU A 115 -8.23 5.96 17.52
C LEU A 115 -8.32 6.69 18.87
N VAL A 116 -9.51 7.08 19.31
CA VAL A 116 -9.71 7.75 20.60
C VAL A 116 -9.43 6.80 21.75
N SER A 117 -9.94 5.56 21.72
CA SER A 117 -9.64 4.54 22.73
C SER A 117 -8.16 4.12 22.75
N GLY A 118 -7.46 4.26 21.62
CA GLY A 118 -6.02 4.09 21.50
C GLY A 118 -5.20 5.33 21.87
N GLU A 119 -5.82 6.36 22.47
CA GLU A 119 -5.21 7.65 22.84
C GLU A 119 -4.58 8.39 21.65
N ARG A 120 -5.25 8.42 20.51
CA ARG A 120 -4.82 9.10 19.26
C ARG A 120 -5.93 10.00 18.68
N PRO A 121 -6.47 10.97 19.44
CA PRO A 121 -7.57 11.82 19.02
C PRO A 121 -7.23 12.70 17.80
N GLU A 122 -5.97 13.07 17.59
CA GLU A 122 -5.54 13.86 16.43
C GLU A 122 -5.76 13.09 15.13
N TRP A 123 -5.49 11.77 15.12
CA TRP A 123 -5.75 10.92 13.96
C TRP A 123 -7.24 10.72 13.71
N ALA A 124 -8.07 10.70 14.77
CA ALA A 124 -9.51 10.64 14.61
C ALA A 124 -10.03 11.91 13.91
N THR A 125 -9.51 13.07 14.29
CA THR A 125 -9.83 14.35 13.64
C THR A 125 -9.43 14.35 12.17
N ILE A 126 -8.22 13.90 11.84
CA ILE A 126 -7.75 13.77 10.45
C ILE A 126 -8.66 12.82 9.65
N LEU A 127 -9.05 11.68 10.24
CA LEU A 127 -9.97 10.73 9.59
C LEU A 127 -11.32 11.37 9.25
N THR A 128 -11.91 12.11 10.19
CA THR A 128 -13.18 12.82 9.99
C THR A 128 -13.09 13.84 8.87
N PHE A 129 -12.08 14.71 8.93
CA PHE A 129 -11.88 15.75 7.92
C PHE A 129 -11.58 15.17 6.54
N SER A 130 -10.76 14.11 6.48
CA SER A 130 -10.47 13.43 5.21
C SER A 130 -11.72 12.78 4.62
N SER A 131 -12.60 12.19 5.44
CA SER A 131 -13.84 11.55 4.97
C SER A 131 -14.86 12.57 4.47
N VAL A 132 -15.02 13.69 5.19
CA VAL A 132 -15.84 14.83 4.75
C VAL A 132 -15.26 15.43 3.46
N GLY A 133 -13.94 15.62 3.41
CA GLY A 133 -13.22 16.12 2.25
C GLY A 133 -13.31 15.22 1.02
N LEU A 134 -13.41 13.90 1.20
CA LEU A 134 -13.60 12.94 0.12
C LEU A 134 -14.97 13.17 -0.53
N LEU A 135 -16.05 13.18 0.25
CA LEU A 135 -17.39 13.44 -0.28
C LEU A 135 -17.49 14.84 -0.89
N PHE A 136 -16.92 15.85 -0.21
CA PHE A 136 -16.90 17.21 -0.74
C PHE A 136 -16.11 17.33 -2.03
N GLY A 137 -14.99 16.60 -2.16
CA GLY A 137 -14.22 16.52 -3.40
C GLY A 137 -15.01 15.88 -4.54
N MET A 138 -15.84 14.87 -4.26
CA MET A 138 -16.72 14.27 -5.26
C MET A 138 -17.76 15.29 -5.76
N VAL A 139 -18.38 16.03 -4.84
CA VAL A 139 -19.33 17.12 -5.17
C VAL A 139 -18.63 18.19 -6.00
N ALA A 140 -17.44 18.66 -5.57
CA ALA A 140 -16.67 19.67 -6.28
C ALA A 140 -16.32 19.25 -7.71
N ALA A 141 -15.93 17.99 -7.91
CA ALA A 141 -15.64 17.46 -9.24
C ALA A 141 -16.92 17.33 -10.09
N ALA A 142 -18.02 16.83 -9.52
CA ALA A 142 -19.30 16.76 -10.24
C ALA A 142 -19.75 18.15 -10.71
N THR A 143 -19.71 19.15 -9.82
CA THR A 143 -20.03 20.55 -10.15
C THR A 143 -19.12 21.12 -11.24
N ALA A 144 -17.83 20.80 -11.23
CA ALA A 144 -16.91 21.25 -12.28
C ALA A 144 -17.32 20.73 -13.67
N GLY A 145 -17.83 19.49 -13.74
CA GLY A 145 -18.38 18.93 -14.98
C GLY A 145 -19.71 19.58 -15.38
N ASP A 146 -20.66 19.66 -14.44
CA ASP A 146 -22.03 20.10 -14.72
C ASP A 146 -22.14 21.61 -15.01
N SER A 147 -21.27 22.42 -14.41
CA SER A 147 -21.20 23.87 -14.65
C SER A 147 -20.59 24.25 -16.00
N GLY A 148 -20.01 23.29 -16.73
CA GLY A 148 -19.25 23.56 -17.94
C GLY A 148 -17.87 24.17 -17.68
N LEU A 149 -17.37 24.15 -16.43
CA LEU A 149 -16.00 24.57 -16.11
C LEU A 149 -14.97 23.77 -16.91
N VAL A 150 -15.28 22.50 -17.19
CA VAL A 150 -14.58 21.58 -18.08
C VAL A 150 -15.58 20.86 -19.00
N THR A 151 -15.15 20.49 -20.20
CA THR A 151 -16.04 19.89 -21.23
C THR A 151 -15.43 18.62 -21.84
N LYS A 152 -16.31 17.72 -22.33
CA LYS A 152 -15.93 16.47 -22.99
C LYS A 152 -15.59 16.63 -24.48
N GLU A 153 -15.83 17.82 -25.02
CA GLU A 153 -15.52 18.19 -26.38
C GLU A 153 -14.93 19.60 -26.38
N TYR A 154 -14.03 19.85 -27.33
CA TYR A 154 -13.40 21.15 -27.54
C TYR A 154 -13.43 21.51 -29.03
N THR A 155 -13.83 22.75 -29.34
CA THR A 155 -13.91 23.26 -30.71
C THR A 155 -12.78 24.24 -30.96
N LEU A 156 -11.91 23.93 -31.93
CA LEU A 156 -10.85 24.81 -32.41
C LEU A 156 -11.05 25.06 -33.91
N ASP A 157 -11.06 26.32 -34.33
CA ASP A 157 -11.21 26.73 -35.75
C ASP A 157 -12.37 26.06 -36.50
N GLY A 158 -13.48 25.84 -35.80
CA GLY A 158 -14.69 25.21 -36.36
C GLY A 158 -14.64 23.68 -36.44
N GLN A 159 -13.57 23.03 -35.97
CA GLN A 159 -13.48 21.58 -35.80
C GLN A 159 -13.65 21.20 -34.33
N THR A 160 -14.61 20.32 -34.05
CA THR A 160 -14.84 19.78 -32.70
C THR A 160 -14.14 18.44 -32.54
N ALA A 161 -13.34 18.31 -31.49
CA ALA A 161 -12.65 17.08 -31.11
C ALA A 161 -13.10 16.60 -29.72
N PRO A 162 -13.18 15.28 -29.48
CA PRO A 162 -13.45 14.73 -28.16
C PRO A 162 -12.26 14.93 -27.23
N THR A 163 -12.52 15.35 -25.99
CA THR A 163 -11.54 15.61 -24.92
C THR A 163 -11.89 14.84 -23.65
N LEU A 164 -12.38 13.61 -23.78
CA LEU A 164 -12.89 12.82 -22.65
C LEU A 164 -11.81 12.48 -21.62
N ASN A 165 -10.58 12.24 -22.06
CA ASN A 165 -9.46 11.91 -21.17
C ASN A 165 -9.06 13.12 -20.35
N GLU A 166 -8.88 14.24 -21.04
CA GLU A 166 -8.54 15.55 -20.50
C GLU A 166 -9.62 16.03 -19.52
N TYR A 167 -10.89 15.84 -19.89
CA TYR A 167 -12.03 16.09 -19.01
C TYR A 167 -11.92 15.29 -17.70
N ARG A 168 -11.66 13.97 -17.78
CA ARG A 168 -11.52 13.11 -16.59
C ARG A 168 -10.31 13.50 -15.74
N GLU A 169 -9.19 13.87 -16.36
CA GLU A 169 -7.99 14.37 -15.66
C GLU A 169 -8.29 15.68 -14.91
N ALA A 170 -9.01 16.59 -15.55
CA ALA A 170 -9.41 17.85 -14.95
C ALA A 170 -10.40 17.66 -13.77
N LEU A 171 -11.34 16.72 -13.88
CA LEU A 171 -12.19 16.31 -12.76
C LEU A 171 -11.39 15.71 -11.60
N ALA A 172 -10.44 14.82 -11.91
CA ALA A 172 -9.55 14.22 -10.92
C ALA A 172 -8.70 15.30 -10.24
N PHE A 173 -8.23 16.30 -10.97
CA PHE A 173 -7.51 17.45 -10.43
C PHE A 173 -8.33 18.19 -9.36
N VAL A 174 -9.60 18.50 -9.62
CA VAL A 174 -10.48 19.15 -8.65
C VAL A 174 -10.70 18.26 -7.43
N PHE A 175 -11.06 17.00 -7.66
CA PHE A 175 -11.30 16.00 -6.60
C PHE A 175 -10.11 15.86 -5.65
N PHE A 176 -8.90 15.59 -6.18
CA PHE A 176 -7.72 15.33 -5.37
C PHE A 176 -7.24 16.58 -4.64
N ASN A 177 -7.32 17.77 -5.24
CA ASN A 177 -6.97 19.00 -4.53
C ASN A 177 -7.90 19.24 -3.34
N VAL A 178 -9.22 19.10 -3.50
CA VAL A 178 -10.18 19.29 -2.40
C VAL A 178 -9.97 18.24 -1.30
N TRP A 179 -9.84 16.96 -1.67
CA TRP A 179 -9.68 15.89 -0.70
C TRP A 179 -8.38 16.00 0.11
N ILE A 180 -7.24 16.26 -0.56
CA ILE A 180 -5.96 16.44 0.13
C ILE A 180 -5.99 17.71 0.98
N MET A 181 -6.52 18.82 0.46
CA MET A 181 -6.67 20.06 1.21
C MET A 181 -7.44 19.85 2.52
N PHE A 182 -8.57 19.13 2.48
CA PHE A 182 -9.34 18.81 3.69
C PHE A 182 -8.61 17.86 4.63
N SER A 183 -7.85 16.89 4.11
CA SER A 183 -7.05 15.98 4.94
C SER A 183 -5.95 16.74 5.69
N VAL A 184 -5.29 17.69 5.03
CA VAL A 184 -4.27 18.57 5.63
C VAL A 184 -4.91 19.58 6.59
N LEU A 185 -6.07 20.13 6.24
CA LEU A 185 -6.86 20.99 7.13
C LEU A 185 -7.27 20.25 8.40
N GLY A 186 -7.63 18.97 8.30
CA GLY A 186 -7.86 18.10 9.44
C GLY A 186 -6.64 17.96 10.34
N ALA A 187 -5.44 17.85 9.76
CA ALA A 187 -4.20 17.83 10.53
C ALA A 187 -3.92 19.18 11.20
N LEU A 188 -4.22 20.30 10.54
CA LEU A 188 -4.11 21.63 11.13
C LEU A 188 -5.08 21.80 12.30
N VAL A 189 -6.36 21.44 12.11
CA VAL A 189 -7.38 21.48 13.15
C VAL A 189 -7.01 20.56 14.31
N ALA A 190 -6.49 19.37 14.04
CA ALA A 190 -6.02 18.45 15.09
C ALA A 190 -4.91 19.07 15.95
N VAL A 191 -3.95 19.77 15.34
CA VAL A 191 -2.88 20.47 16.07
C VAL A 191 -3.43 21.66 16.87
N LEU A 192 -4.35 22.44 16.30
CA LEU A 192 -4.96 23.60 16.97
C LEU A 192 -5.91 23.21 18.11
N ALA A 193 -6.64 22.10 17.94
CA ALA A 193 -7.56 21.55 18.92
C ALA A 193 -6.84 20.86 20.09
N ARG A 194 -5.56 20.50 19.92
CA ARG A 194 -4.78 19.78 20.91
C ARG A 194 -4.58 20.59 22.18
N GLY A 195 -4.91 20.00 23.33
CA GLY A 195 -4.83 20.64 24.65
C GLY A 195 -6.01 21.55 24.98
N ALA A 196 -6.67 22.13 23.96
CA ALA A 196 -7.83 23.01 24.12
C ALA A 196 -9.18 22.26 24.06
N ILE A 197 -9.36 21.42 23.03
CA ILE A 197 -10.58 20.65 22.75
C ILE A 197 -10.33 19.17 23.06
N ASP A 198 -9.25 18.61 22.53
CA ASP A 198 -8.87 17.21 22.74
C ASP A 198 -7.65 17.09 23.64
N GLU A 199 -7.54 15.98 24.38
CA GLU A 199 -6.34 15.71 25.16
C GLU A 199 -5.14 15.41 24.25
N PRO A 200 -3.93 15.83 24.67
CA PRO A 200 -2.66 15.40 24.07
C PRO A 200 -2.59 13.89 23.76
N GLY A 201 -2.56 13.51 22.48
CA GLY A 201 -2.48 12.11 22.07
C GLY A 201 -1.06 11.52 22.08
N LYS A 202 -0.99 10.19 22.05
CA LYS A 202 0.24 9.39 21.87
C LYS A 202 0.59 9.20 20.38
N GLY A 203 1.79 8.70 20.11
CA GLY A 203 2.24 8.34 18.76
C GLY A 203 2.97 9.47 18.06
N TRP A 204 2.55 9.84 16.84
CA TRP A 204 3.21 10.89 16.04
C TRP A 204 3.09 12.26 16.71
N PHE A 205 1.88 12.61 17.16
CA PHE A 205 1.58 13.88 17.83
C PHE A 205 2.07 13.94 19.29
N GLY A 206 2.48 12.80 19.86
CA GLY A 206 3.12 12.76 21.19
C GLY A 206 4.52 13.37 21.24
N HIS A 207 5.10 13.74 20.09
CA HIS A 207 6.36 14.48 20.02
C HIS A 207 6.16 16.00 20.06
N LEU A 208 4.93 16.49 20.01
CA LEU A 208 4.62 17.89 20.26
C LEU A 208 4.75 18.19 21.75
N SER A 209 5.10 19.43 22.10
CA SER A 209 5.23 19.82 23.51
C SER A 209 3.89 19.71 24.23
N ASP A 210 3.93 19.26 25.48
CA ASP A 210 2.77 19.36 26.36
C ASP A 210 2.44 20.83 26.60
N PHE A 211 1.19 21.18 26.36
CA PHE A 211 0.68 22.53 26.49
C PHE A 211 -0.74 22.45 27.05
N ASP A 212 -0.99 23.22 28.09
CA ASP A 212 -2.32 23.39 28.69
C ASP A 212 -2.70 24.87 28.58
N GLY A 213 -3.65 25.18 27.70
CA GLY A 213 -4.05 26.53 27.36
C GLY A 213 -4.79 26.61 26.02
N PRO A 214 -5.18 27.82 25.58
CA PRO A 214 -6.02 28.00 24.39
C PRO A 214 -5.29 27.85 23.05
N TRP A 215 -3.96 28.03 23.01
CA TRP A 215 -3.18 27.91 21.77
C TRP A 215 -1.70 27.59 22.03
N ASP A 216 -1.22 26.47 21.49
CA ASP A 216 0.17 26.06 21.59
C ASP A 216 1.07 26.81 20.60
N ARG A 217 1.90 27.73 21.11
CA ARG A 217 2.88 28.48 20.31
C ARG A 217 4.09 27.65 19.90
N ASN A 218 4.40 26.57 20.60
CA ASN A 218 5.59 25.78 20.32
C ASN A 218 5.44 24.95 19.04
N SER A 219 4.21 24.57 18.68
CA SER A 219 3.88 23.94 17.40
C SER A 219 3.66 24.92 16.25
N LEU A 220 3.89 26.23 16.43
CA LEU A 220 3.73 27.25 15.39
C LEU A 220 4.44 26.90 14.06
N PRO A 221 5.69 26.38 14.04
CA PRO A 221 6.31 26.00 12.76
C PRO A 221 5.49 24.96 11.99
N LEU A 222 4.94 23.95 12.69
CA LEU A 222 4.10 22.92 12.08
C LEU A 222 2.78 23.52 11.59
N GLN A 223 2.13 24.37 12.39
CA GLN A 223 0.89 25.06 12.01
C GLN A 223 1.09 25.89 10.73
N VAL A 224 2.18 26.67 10.65
CA VAL A 224 2.53 27.46 9.46
C VAL A 224 2.79 26.54 8.25
N GLY A 225 3.50 25.43 8.44
CA GLY A 225 3.74 24.45 7.38
C GLY A 225 2.44 23.84 6.84
N LEU A 226 1.50 23.50 7.71
CA LEU A 226 0.18 22.97 7.33
C LEU A 226 -0.69 24.04 6.65
N VAL A 227 -0.68 25.28 7.13
CA VAL A 227 -1.37 26.41 6.47
C VAL A 227 -0.80 26.65 5.08
N ALA A 228 0.52 26.64 4.92
CA ALA A 228 1.16 26.79 3.60
C ALA A 228 0.73 25.65 2.65
N TRP A 229 0.59 24.42 3.17
CA TRP A 229 0.13 23.29 2.36
C TRP A 229 -1.35 23.41 1.96
N VAL A 230 -2.25 23.74 2.89
CA VAL A 230 -3.66 24.05 2.56
C VAL A 230 -3.75 25.17 1.52
N THR A 231 -2.96 26.22 1.71
CA THR A 231 -2.91 27.37 0.79
C THR A 231 -2.41 26.98 -0.59
N ALA A 232 -1.43 26.07 -0.70
CA ALA A 232 -0.93 25.60 -1.98
C ALA A 232 -2.03 24.91 -2.81
N HIS A 233 -2.86 24.06 -2.18
CA HIS A 233 -4.01 23.44 -2.85
C HIS A 233 -5.10 24.48 -3.20
N ALA A 234 -5.39 25.41 -2.29
CA ALA A 234 -6.36 26.47 -2.55
C ALA A 234 -5.93 27.38 -3.72
N LEU A 235 -4.65 27.74 -3.80
CA LEU A 235 -4.09 28.53 -4.90
C LEU A 235 -4.10 27.78 -6.22
N ALA A 236 -3.80 26.47 -6.21
CA ALA A 236 -3.88 25.64 -7.41
C ALA A 236 -5.33 25.58 -7.94
N LEU A 237 -6.32 25.39 -7.07
CA LEU A 237 -7.74 25.45 -7.44
C LEU A 237 -8.17 26.83 -7.93
N LEU A 238 -7.72 27.90 -7.28
CA LEU A 238 -8.02 29.28 -7.68
C LEU A 238 -7.43 29.60 -9.07
N GLN A 239 -6.21 29.17 -9.35
CA GLN A 239 -5.60 29.32 -10.67
C GLN A 239 -6.39 28.54 -11.72
N PHE A 240 -6.68 27.26 -11.45
CA PHE A 240 -7.45 26.40 -12.35
C PHE A 240 -8.80 27.02 -12.75
N HIS A 241 -9.50 27.66 -11.81
CA HIS A 241 -10.76 28.34 -12.09
C HIS A 241 -10.61 29.63 -12.93
N ARG A 242 -9.42 30.23 -12.98
CA ARG A 242 -9.16 31.51 -13.67
C ARG A 242 -8.59 31.36 -15.07
N VAL A 243 -7.87 30.26 -15.34
CA VAL A 243 -7.30 29.98 -16.66
C VAL A 243 -8.38 29.60 -17.67
N GLU A 244 -8.04 29.61 -18.96
CA GLU A 244 -8.98 29.30 -20.04
C GLU A 244 -9.31 27.80 -20.10
N LEU A 245 -10.36 27.44 -20.85
CA LEU A 245 -10.82 26.05 -20.94
C LEU A 245 -9.73 25.10 -21.48
N TYR A 246 -8.97 25.52 -22.49
CA TYR A 246 -7.87 24.71 -23.05
C TYR A 246 -6.74 24.49 -22.04
N ASP A 247 -6.51 25.43 -21.12
CA ASP A 247 -5.53 25.25 -20.04
C ASP A 247 -5.98 24.20 -19.03
N ARG A 248 -7.26 24.26 -18.62
CA ARG A 248 -7.88 23.30 -17.69
C ARG A 248 -7.90 21.88 -18.23
N LEU A 249 -8.05 21.76 -19.54
CA LEU A 249 -8.01 20.48 -20.27
C LEU A 249 -6.58 20.08 -20.68
N ALA A 250 -5.55 20.83 -20.28
CA ALA A 250 -4.16 20.54 -20.62
C ALA A 250 -3.89 20.37 -22.14
N LEU A 251 -4.59 21.13 -23.00
CA LEU A 251 -4.49 21.05 -24.45
C LEU A 251 -3.25 21.79 -24.97
N THR A 252 -2.07 21.20 -24.77
CA THR A 252 -0.75 21.77 -25.13
C THR A 252 -0.57 22.14 -26.61
N GLY A 253 -1.44 21.65 -27.50
CA GLY A 253 -1.38 21.94 -28.95
C GLY A 253 -2.21 23.16 -29.38
N VAL A 254 -2.82 23.89 -28.45
CA VAL A 254 -3.64 25.08 -28.74
C VAL A 254 -2.81 26.35 -28.53
N ASP A 255 -2.84 27.25 -29.52
CA ASP A 255 -2.18 28.57 -29.43
C ASP A 255 -2.66 29.34 -28.19
N GLY A 256 -1.73 29.85 -27.39
CA GLY A 256 -2.03 30.57 -26.14
C GLY A 256 -2.14 29.69 -24.89
N TYR A 257 -1.86 28.38 -24.98
CA TYR A 257 -1.76 27.50 -23.82
C TYR A 257 -0.70 27.99 -22.82
N MET A 258 -1.13 28.24 -21.58
CA MET A 258 -0.29 28.67 -20.45
C MET A 258 -0.25 27.64 -19.31
N GLY A 259 -1.21 26.71 -19.29
CA GLY A 259 -1.32 25.66 -18.28
C GLY A 259 -1.65 26.15 -16.87
N HIS A 260 -1.65 25.23 -15.91
CA HIS A 260 -1.85 25.51 -14.48
C HIS A 260 -1.00 24.59 -13.61
N PHE A 261 -0.74 24.97 -12.35
CA PHE A 261 -0.04 24.08 -11.43
C PHE A 261 -0.84 22.79 -11.19
N SER A 262 -0.15 21.66 -11.16
CA SER A 262 -0.74 20.34 -10.92
C SER A 262 -0.97 20.06 -9.43
N VAL A 263 -1.77 19.02 -9.12
CA VAL A 263 -1.93 18.50 -7.75
C VAL A 263 -0.55 18.20 -7.12
N TRP A 264 0.39 17.68 -7.90
CA TRP A 264 1.73 17.35 -7.43
C TRP A 264 2.55 18.57 -7.02
N ALA A 265 2.39 19.70 -7.71
CA ALA A 265 3.05 20.95 -7.31
C ALA A 265 2.59 21.38 -5.90
N ALA A 266 1.30 21.25 -5.59
CA ALA A 266 0.75 21.55 -4.27
C ALA A 266 1.21 20.53 -3.20
N VAL A 267 1.20 19.23 -3.51
CA VAL A 267 1.69 18.17 -2.62
C VAL A 267 3.17 18.35 -2.28
N LEU A 268 4.02 18.58 -3.28
CA LEU A 268 5.45 18.80 -3.08
C LEU A 268 5.72 20.09 -2.30
N THR A 269 4.94 21.15 -2.55
CA THR A 269 5.00 22.38 -1.74
C THR A 269 4.69 22.11 -0.28
N GLY A 270 3.70 21.25 0.00
CA GLY A 270 3.41 20.77 1.34
C GLY A 270 4.57 20.05 2.01
N PHE A 271 5.20 19.10 1.31
CA PHE A 271 6.38 18.40 1.84
C PHE A 271 7.55 19.34 2.12
N VAL A 272 7.81 20.28 1.22
CA VAL A 272 8.84 21.31 1.44
C VAL A 272 8.46 22.20 2.63
N ALA A 273 7.20 22.60 2.77
CA ALA A 273 6.74 23.39 3.90
C ALA A 273 6.92 22.65 5.24
N LEU A 274 6.63 21.35 5.30
CA LEU A 274 6.89 20.53 6.48
C LEU A 274 8.39 20.34 6.76
N ALA A 275 9.21 20.19 5.72
CA ALA A 275 10.66 20.13 5.87
C ALA A 275 11.20 21.46 6.44
N VAL A 276 10.77 22.60 5.89
CA VAL A 276 11.10 23.94 6.39
C VAL A 276 10.63 24.12 7.84
N ALA A 277 9.40 23.71 8.17
CA ALA A 277 8.87 23.73 9.54
C ALA A 277 9.75 22.92 10.52
N SER A 278 10.21 21.73 10.10
CA SER A 278 11.11 20.90 10.90
C SER A 278 12.47 21.56 11.11
N MET A 279 13.03 22.20 10.09
CA MET A 279 14.29 22.95 10.17
C MET A 279 14.15 24.16 11.09
N VAL A 280 13.03 24.88 11.02
CA VAL A 280 12.72 26.01 11.91
C VAL A 280 12.60 25.55 13.36
N ALA A 281 11.94 24.41 13.62
CA ALA A 281 11.84 23.82 14.96
C ALA A 281 13.22 23.49 15.55
N GLU A 282 14.16 23.03 14.72
CA GLU A 282 15.57 22.78 15.06
C GLU A 282 16.46 24.04 15.09
N ARG A 283 15.92 25.22 14.75
CA ARG A 283 16.66 26.49 14.56
C ARG A 283 17.70 26.45 13.43
N TRP A 284 17.54 25.55 12.45
CA TRP A 284 18.35 25.49 11.23
C TRP A 284 17.92 26.55 10.20
N TYR A 285 17.86 27.82 10.61
CA TYR A 285 17.28 28.92 9.83
C TYR A 285 17.94 29.12 8.46
N THR A 286 19.26 28.94 8.36
CA THR A 286 19.97 28.97 7.06
C THR A 286 19.42 27.93 6.09
N ARG A 287 19.23 26.68 6.54
CA ARG A 287 18.71 25.61 5.70
C ARG A 287 17.25 25.83 5.36
N ALA A 288 16.46 26.30 6.32
CA ALA A 288 15.05 26.63 6.13
C ALA A 288 14.87 27.73 5.07
N MET A 289 15.59 28.85 5.20
CA MET A 289 15.56 29.95 4.24
C MET A 289 16.05 29.53 2.86
N ALA A 290 17.15 28.79 2.79
CA ALA A 290 17.68 28.30 1.52
C ALA A 290 16.69 27.37 0.81
N LEU A 291 16.19 26.34 1.51
CA LEU A 291 15.25 25.38 0.92
C LEU A 291 13.93 26.04 0.53
N GLY A 292 13.33 26.84 1.42
CA GLY A 292 12.06 27.52 1.15
C GLY A 292 12.17 28.51 0.00
N SER A 293 13.22 29.33 -0.03
CA SER A 293 13.41 30.32 -1.10
C SER A 293 13.75 29.64 -2.43
N MET A 294 14.57 28.58 -2.43
CA MET A 294 14.86 27.81 -3.64
C MET A 294 13.63 27.09 -4.17
N TRP A 295 12.72 26.63 -3.31
CA TRP A 295 11.46 26.03 -3.74
C TRP A 295 10.51 27.05 -4.37
N VAL A 296 10.35 28.23 -3.75
CA VAL A 296 9.59 29.32 -4.37
C VAL A 296 10.21 29.73 -5.69
N TYR A 297 11.55 29.79 -5.74
CA TYR A 297 12.27 30.08 -6.97
C TYR A 297 12.02 29.03 -8.06
N TYR A 298 12.03 27.75 -7.71
CA TYR A 298 11.67 26.65 -8.58
C TYR A 298 10.23 26.77 -9.11
N LEU A 299 9.26 27.10 -8.26
CA LEU A 299 7.86 27.29 -8.69
C LEU A 299 7.72 28.45 -9.68
N VAL A 300 8.39 29.58 -9.42
CA VAL A 300 8.39 30.75 -10.32
C VAL A 300 9.04 30.41 -11.66
N ALA A 301 10.17 29.71 -11.63
CA ALA A 301 10.85 29.24 -12.85
C ALA A 301 10.04 28.20 -13.62
N ALA A 302 9.40 27.26 -12.93
CA ALA A 302 8.51 26.28 -13.57
C ALA A 302 7.29 26.95 -14.19
N ALA A 303 6.69 27.93 -13.52
CA ALA A 303 5.60 28.73 -14.09
C ALA A 303 6.03 29.48 -15.35
N TYR A 304 7.27 29.98 -15.37
CA TYR A 304 7.84 30.61 -16.55
C TYR A 304 8.00 29.61 -17.70
N GLU A 305 8.62 28.45 -17.43
CA GLU A 305 8.81 27.38 -18.44
C GLU A 305 7.49 26.83 -18.99
N MET A 306 6.42 26.84 -18.19
CA MET A 306 5.08 26.47 -18.62
C MET A 306 4.36 27.57 -19.42
N GLY A 307 4.93 28.77 -19.55
CA GLY A 307 4.31 29.90 -20.25
C GLY A 307 3.25 30.65 -19.45
N MET A 308 3.14 30.41 -18.13
CA MET A 308 2.14 31.08 -17.27
C MET A 308 2.40 32.58 -17.11
N TRP A 309 3.65 33.00 -17.30
CA TRP A 309 4.07 34.39 -17.28
C TRP A 309 5.37 34.54 -18.06
N GLY A 310 5.57 35.71 -18.67
CA GLY A 310 6.64 35.90 -19.66
C GLY A 310 6.21 35.46 -21.06
N ASP A 311 6.96 35.90 -22.08
CA ASP A 311 6.64 35.65 -23.49
C ASP A 311 7.64 34.67 -24.10
N VAL A 312 7.57 33.40 -23.64
CA VAL A 312 8.53 32.33 -23.97
C VAL A 312 8.58 32.03 -25.48
N GLU A 313 7.46 32.21 -26.20
CA GLU A 313 7.37 31.94 -27.64
C GLU A 313 8.07 33.00 -28.50
N ASN A 314 8.09 34.26 -28.06
CA ASN A 314 8.77 35.35 -28.77
C ASN A 314 10.18 35.65 -28.24
N GLU A 315 10.74 34.75 -27.42
CA GLU A 315 12.04 34.97 -26.80
C GLU A 315 13.19 34.84 -27.80
N SER A 316 14.11 35.82 -27.75
CA SER A 316 15.33 35.81 -28.57
C SER A 316 16.20 34.58 -28.29
N SER A 317 17.09 34.21 -29.20
CA SER A 317 18.05 33.10 -28.98
C SER A 317 18.97 33.27 -27.75
N MET A 318 19.00 34.46 -27.13
CA MET A 318 19.73 34.77 -25.91
C MET A 318 18.91 34.59 -24.63
N ALA A 319 17.60 34.39 -24.73
CA ALA A 319 16.73 34.23 -23.58
C ALA A 319 17.13 33.10 -22.62
N PRO A 320 17.51 31.89 -23.07
CA PRO A 320 18.00 30.85 -22.16
C PRO A 320 19.23 31.29 -21.36
N VAL A 321 20.10 32.14 -21.96
CA VAL A 321 21.31 32.67 -21.30
C VAL A 321 20.94 33.76 -20.29
N VAL A 322 20.00 34.64 -20.64
CA VAL A 322 19.46 35.66 -19.72
C VAL A 322 18.77 34.99 -18.54
N TRP A 323 17.94 33.98 -18.81
CA TRP A 323 17.23 33.22 -17.78
C TRP A 323 18.20 32.42 -16.90
N PHE A 324 19.24 31.81 -17.49
CA PHE A 324 20.34 31.24 -16.72
C PHE A 324 21.03 32.30 -15.83
N GLY A 325 21.28 33.50 -16.34
CA GLY A 325 21.86 34.59 -15.55
C GLY A 325 20.96 35.00 -14.37
N VAL A 326 19.67 35.24 -14.63
CA VAL A 326 18.68 35.60 -13.61
C VAL A 326 18.56 34.50 -12.55
N THR A 327 18.41 33.25 -12.96
CA THR A 327 18.37 32.08 -12.06
C THR A 327 19.61 31.95 -11.22
N PHE A 328 20.79 32.10 -11.82
CA PHE A 328 22.06 32.03 -11.12
C PHE A 328 22.21 33.15 -10.08
N PHE A 329 21.91 34.40 -10.44
CA PHE A 329 22.08 35.54 -9.52
C PHE A 329 21.05 35.55 -8.38
N ILE A 330 19.79 35.15 -8.64
CA ILE A 330 18.79 34.96 -7.58
C ILE A 330 19.23 33.82 -6.67
N GLY A 331 19.71 32.70 -7.22
CA GLY A 331 20.27 31.60 -6.44
C GLY A 331 21.45 32.03 -5.55
N LEU A 332 22.37 32.84 -6.10
CA LEU A 332 23.48 33.42 -5.36
C LEU A 332 23.00 34.37 -4.25
N ALA A 333 21.98 35.18 -4.50
CA ALA A 333 21.37 36.05 -3.51
C ALA A 333 20.73 35.25 -2.37
N ILE A 334 19.96 34.21 -2.69
CA ILE A 334 19.38 33.28 -1.70
C ILE A 334 20.49 32.66 -0.85
N TYR A 335 21.57 32.18 -1.47
CA TYR A 335 22.71 31.61 -0.75
C TYR A 335 23.39 32.65 0.16
N SER A 336 23.67 33.86 -0.35
CA SER A 336 24.33 34.92 0.41
C SER A 336 23.50 35.40 1.59
N ILE A 337 22.19 35.57 1.42
CA ILE A 337 21.28 36.00 2.48
C ILE A 337 21.11 34.88 3.52
N SER A 338 20.89 33.64 3.09
CA SER A 338 20.66 32.51 4.00
C SER A 338 21.88 32.18 4.87
N THR A 339 23.10 32.39 4.36
CA THR A 339 24.37 32.17 5.08
C THR A 339 24.86 33.39 5.86
N ASN A 340 24.18 34.52 5.75
CA ASN A 340 24.55 35.74 6.46
C ASN A 340 24.35 35.57 7.97
N LYS A 341 25.37 35.93 8.76
CA LYS A 341 25.39 35.81 10.23
C LYS A 341 24.20 36.46 10.94
N SER A 342 23.60 37.52 10.39
CA SER A 342 22.44 38.19 11.01
C SER A 342 21.13 37.40 10.85
N TRP A 343 20.99 36.66 9.74
CA TRP A 343 19.74 35.97 9.37
C TRP A 343 19.84 34.45 9.53
N GLY A 344 21.04 33.89 9.37
CA GLY A 344 21.34 32.47 9.42
C GLY A 344 22.58 32.18 10.25
N GLY A 345 22.41 31.40 11.33
CA GLY A 345 23.51 31.02 12.23
C GLY A 345 23.24 31.24 13.72
N TRP A 346 21.99 31.37 14.15
CA TRP A 346 21.64 31.53 15.56
C TRP A 346 21.44 30.17 16.24
N SER A 347 22.26 29.88 17.25
CA SER A 347 22.13 28.78 18.23
C SER A 347 21.30 27.57 17.75
N ASN A 348 21.87 26.74 16.86
CA ASN A 348 21.28 25.43 16.58
C ASN A 348 21.04 24.72 17.91
N ARG A 349 19.91 24.00 18.03
CA ARG A 349 19.66 23.21 19.24
C ARG A 349 20.80 22.21 19.45
N SER A 350 21.26 22.08 20.70
CA SER A 350 22.25 21.08 21.07
C SER A 350 21.66 19.67 20.93
N GLU A 351 22.53 18.68 20.83
CA GLU A 351 22.08 17.27 20.75
C GLU A 351 21.34 16.83 22.02
N ASP A 352 21.62 17.46 23.15
CA ASP A 352 21.00 17.18 24.45
C ASP A 352 19.59 17.78 24.61
N ALA A 353 19.18 18.69 23.72
CA ALA A 353 17.87 19.35 23.78
C ALA A 353 17.21 19.46 22.38
N PRO A 354 16.96 18.32 21.70
CA PRO A 354 16.36 18.30 20.37
C PRO A 354 14.93 18.86 20.38
N SER A 355 14.46 19.36 19.23
CA SER A 355 13.04 19.69 19.07
C SER A 355 12.19 18.42 18.93
N GLY A 356 10.87 18.58 19.14
CA GLY A 356 9.89 17.53 18.87
C GLY A 356 9.95 16.97 17.43
N ALA A 357 10.32 17.81 16.46
CA ALA A 357 10.47 17.37 15.08
C ALA A 357 11.65 16.39 14.90
N ARG A 358 12.78 16.63 15.60
CA ARG A 358 13.94 15.75 15.57
C ARG A 358 13.71 14.46 16.35
N THR A 359 13.02 14.52 17.49
CA THR A 359 12.64 13.31 18.23
C THR A 359 11.68 12.45 17.38
N PHE A 360 10.68 13.07 16.74
CA PHE A 360 9.78 12.40 15.80
C PHE A 360 10.55 11.72 14.67
N TRP A 361 11.40 12.49 13.96
CA TRP A 361 12.15 11.96 12.82
C TRP A 361 13.09 10.83 13.26
N SER A 362 13.82 11.00 14.37
CA SER A 362 14.72 9.96 14.88
C SER A 362 14.02 8.64 15.21
N ALA A 363 12.77 8.72 15.69
CA ALA A 363 11.97 7.54 16.02
C ALA A 363 11.35 6.87 14.78
N HIS A 364 10.90 7.67 13.80
CA HIS A 364 9.97 7.22 12.77
C HIS A 364 10.47 7.31 11.32
N TRP A 365 11.66 7.90 11.06
CA TRP A 365 12.16 8.15 9.70
C TRP A 365 12.08 6.92 8.79
N SER A 366 12.46 5.73 9.28
CA SER A 366 12.47 4.52 8.45
C SER A 366 11.06 4.10 8.06
N GLN A 367 10.09 4.25 8.97
CA GLN A 367 8.69 3.92 8.70
C GLN A 367 8.08 4.90 7.72
N VAL A 368 8.33 6.20 7.89
CA VAL A 368 7.88 7.26 6.98
C VAL A 368 8.45 7.04 5.58
N MET A 369 9.74 6.73 5.46
CA MET A 369 10.39 6.52 4.17
C MET A 369 9.91 5.24 3.46
N ILE A 370 9.64 4.15 4.19
CA ILE A 370 9.06 2.93 3.62
C ILE A 370 7.61 3.15 3.18
N ALA A 371 6.80 3.85 4.00
CA ALA A 371 5.44 4.22 3.62
C ALA A 371 5.42 5.14 2.39
N SER A 372 6.37 6.07 2.31
CA SER A 372 6.54 6.94 1.13
C SER A 372 6.92 6.14 -0.12
N ALA A 373 7.80 5.14 0.01
CA ALA A 373 8.12 4.23 -1.10
C ALA A 373 6.89 3.44 -1.57
N PHE A 374 6.03 2.99 -0.65
CA PHE A 374 4.76 2.34 -0.99
C PHE A 374 3.80 3.28 -1.74
N LEU A 375 3.62 4.51 -1.26
CA LEU A 375 2.75 5.49 -1.92
C LEU A 375 3.28 5.84 -3.32
N MET A 376 4.59 6.03 -3.46
CA MET A 376 5.23 6.25 -4.76
C MET A 376 5.08 5.03 -5.67
N ALA A 377 5.28 3.81 -5.15
CA ALA A 377 5.10 2.58 -5.91
C ALA A 377 3.68 2.47 -6.47
N PHE A 378 2.67 2.83 -5.67
CA PHE A 378 1.28 2.85 -6.11
C PHE A 378 1.06 3.95 -7.16
N ALA A 379 1.44 5.20 -6.88
CA ALA A 379 1.26 6.32 -7.81
C ALA A 379 1.87 6.05 -9.18
N VAL A 380 3.11 5.52 -9.23
CA VAL A 380 3.80 5.24 -10.49
C VAL A 380 3.11 4.14 -11.30
N ARG A 381 2.45 3.19 -10.64
CA ARG A 381 1.71 2.11 -11.29
C ARG A 381 0.33 2.53 -11.77
N THR A 382 -0.25 3.58 -11.21
CA THR A 382 -1.62 4.00 -11.51
C THR A 382 -1.70 5.21 -12.43
N GLN A 383 -0.94 6.28 -12.15
CA GLN A 383 -1.17 7.61 -12.71
C GLN A 383 -1.32 7.65 -14.24
N TRP A 384 -0.47 6.94 -14.97
CA TRP A 384 -0.48 6.95 -16.45
C TRP A 384 -1.43 5.95 -17.10
N TYR A 385 -2.09 5.11 -16.31
CA TYR A 385 -2.83 3.95 -16.80
C TYR A 385 -4.32 4.00 -16.46
N VAL A 386 -4.74 4.76 -15.45
CA VAL A 386 -6.17 4.86 -15.09
C VAL A 386 -7.00 5.40 -16.26
N ILE A 387 -6.60 6.54 -16.83
CA ILE A 387 -7.38 7.19 -17.89
C ILE A 387 -7.38 6.37 -19.19
N PRO A 388 -6.23 5.91 -19.72
CA PRO A 388 -6.23 5.04 -20.90
C PRO A 388 -7.02 3.74 -20.72
N ALA A 389 -6.99 3.14 -19.52
CA ALA A 389 -7.75 1.92 -19.24
C ALA A 389 -9.26 2.12 -19.25
N MET A 390 -9.75 3.34 -19.06
CA MET A 390 -11.17 3.69 -19.11
C MET A 390 -11.60 4.24 -20.48
N ASN A 391 -10.69 4.37 -21.44
CA ASN A 391 -10.94 4.93 -22.77
C ASN A 391 -9.97 4.31 -23.79
N GLY A 392 -10.21 3.04 -24.09
CA GLY A 392 -9.42 2.23 -25.02
C GLY A 392 -9.37 2.83 -26.41
N TYR A 393 -8.19 2.77 -27.02
CA TYR A 393 -7.95 3.38 -28.33
C TYR A 393 -8.83 2.73 -29.41
N GLY A 394 -9.69 3.54 -30.04
CA GLY A 394 -10.57 3.11 -31.13
C GLY A 394 -11.90 2.49 -30.70
N THR A 395 -12.06 2.10 -29.43
CA THR A 395 -13.34 1.57 -28.89
C THR A 395 -14.05 2.58 -28.00
N GLY A 396 -13.32 3.39 -27.23
CA GLY A 396 -13.91 4.27 -26.22
C GLY A 396 -14.31 3.57 -24.91
N ASP A 397 -14.09 2.25 -24.84
CA ASP A 397 -14.50 1.38 -23.73
C ASP A 397 -13.34 1.09 -22.77
N TRP A 398 -13.57 0.22 -21.79
CA TRP A 398 -12.50 -0.31 -20.93
C TRP A 398 -11.44 -1.08 -21.72
N ASP A 399 -10.17 -0.95 -21.32
CA ASP A 399 -9.04 -1.65 -21.94
C ASP A 399 -8.09 -2.25 -20.89
N LEU A 400 -7.46 -3.36 -21.27
CA LEU A 400 -6.47 -4.08 -20.46
C LEU A 400 -5.12 -4.09 -21.17
N THR A 401 -4.07 -3.77 -20.42
CA THR A 401 -2.69 -3.89 -20.89
C THR A 401 -2.15 -5.28 -20.57
N GLY A 402 -0.95 -5.64 -21.07
CA GLY A 402 -0.33 -6.95 -20.78
C GLY A 402 -0.59 -8.04 -21.83
N GLY A 403 -1.26 -7.69 -22.94
CA GLY A 403 -1.50 -8.61 -24.06
C GLY A 403 -2.79 -9.41 -23.90
N SER A 404 -2.81 -10.64 -24.40
CA SER A 404 -4.04 -11.47 -24.45
C SER A 404 -4.41 -12.13 -23.13
N ASP A 405 -3.45 -12.34 -22.23
CA ASP A 405 -3.67 -13.12 -21.00
C ASP A 405 -4.68 -12.45 -20.03
N PRO A 406 -4.60 -11.13 -19.77
CA PRO A 406 -5.57 -10.39 -18.96
C PRO A 406 -7.02 -10.50 -19.46
N TRP A 407 -7.23 -10.53 -20.78
CA TRP A 407 -8.56 -10.73 -21.38
C TRP A 407 -9.13 -12.12 -21.08
N TYR A 408 -8.27 -13.15 -21.09
CA TYR A 408 -8.70 -14.49 -20.67
C TYR A 408 -8.97 -14.55 -19.16
N MET A 409 -8.18 -13.84 -18.34
CA MET A 409 -8.47 -13.71 -16.90
C MET A 409 -9.84 -13.05 -16.68
N LYS A 410 -10.16 -12.00 -17.44
CA LYS A 410 -11.47 -11.34 -17.39
C LYS A 410 -12.61 -12.34 -17.66
N ARG A 411 -12.50 -13.13 -18.73
CA ARG A 411 -13.49 -14.18 -19.06
C ARG A 411 -13.73 -15.14 -17.89
N VAL A 412 -12.66 -15.55 -17.21
CA VAL A 412 -12.76 -16.44 -16.04
C VAL A 412 -13.43 -15.72 -14.86
N VAL A 413 -13.12 -14.45 -14.62
CA VAL A 413 -13.75 -13.64 -13.56
C VAL A 413 -15.23 -13.42 -13.84
N ASP A 414 -15.60 -13.05 -15.07
CA ASP A 414 -17.00 -12.89 -15.48
C ASP A 414 -17.79 -14.19 -15.25
N TYR A 415 -17.19 -15.34 -15.59
CA TYR A 415 -17.78 -16.65 -15.30
C TYR A 415 -17.96 -16.89 -13.79
N ILE A 416 -16.98 -16.56 -12.96
CA ILE A 416 -17.08 -16.68 -11.50
C ILE A 416 -18.22 -15.81 -10.96
N MET A 417 -18.32 -14.56 -11.41
CA MET A 417 -19.38 -13.64 -10.99
C MET A 417 -20.78 -14.15 -11.38
N MET A 418 -20.92 -14.74 -12.56
CA MET A 418 -22.20 -15.27 -13.03
C MET A 418 -22.58 -16.63 -12.41
N GLN A 419 -21.62 -17.54 -12.24
CA GLN A 419 -21.89 -18.94 -11.89
C GLN A 419 -21.52 -19.30 -10.44
N ASN A 420 -20.86 -18.39 -9.72
CA ASN A 420 -20.29 -18.65 -8.39
C ASN A 420 -19.38 -19.89 -8.35
N ALA A 421 -18.73 -20.19 -9.47
CA ALA A 421 -17.93 -21.39 -9.68
C ALA A 421 -16.66 -21.07 -10.48
N HIS A 422 -15.60 -21.85 -10.25
CA HIS A 422 -14.36 -21.70 -11.01
C HIS A 422 -14.50 -22.32 -12.41
N LEU A 423 -14.06 -21.59 -13.45
CA LEU A 423 -14.09 -22.07 -14.83
C LEU A 423 -13.00 -23.13 -15.06
N VAL A 424 -13.37 -24.41 -14.99
CA VAL A 424 -12.45 -25.55 -15.21
C VAL A 424 -12.37 -25.97 -16.67
N PHE A 425 -13.49 -26.01 -17.39
CA PHE A 425 -13.53 -26.34 -18.82
C PHE A 425 -14.19 -25.21 -19.58
N ASP A 426 -13.54 -24.78 -20.66
CA ASP A 426 -13.97 -23.66 -21.48
C ASP A 426 -14.19 -24.13 -22.92
N ALA A 427 -15.46 -24.16 -23.35
CA ALA A 427 -15.84 -24.62 -24.69
C ALA A 427 -15.35 -23.68 -25.80
N ASP A 428 -15.13 -22.40 -25.50
CA ASP A 428 -14.67 -21.42 -26.49
C ASP A 428 -13.13 -21.45 -26.62
N ARG A 429 -12.45 -22.08 -25.67
CA ARG A 429 -11.01 -22.27 -25.72
C ARG A 429 -10.70 -23.39 -26.72
N PHE A 430 -10.26 -23.05 -27.92
CA PHE A 430 -9.94 -24.01 -29.00
C PHE A 430 -11.18 -24.68 -29.63
N TYR A 431 -12.10 -23.83 -30.12
CA TYR A 431 -13.29 -24.28 -30.85
C TYR A 431 -12.92 -25.16 -32.07
N PRO A 432 -13.65 -26.26 -32.35
CA PRO A 432 -14.86 -26.74 -31.66
C PRO A 432 -14.61 -27.72 -30.51
N LEU A 433 -13.35 -28.01 -30.15
CA LEU A 433 -13.01 -29.06 -29.18
C LEU A 433 -13.19 -28.57 -27.73
N GLY A 434 -12.99 -27.27 -27.49
CA GLY A 434 -12.90 -26.74 -26.14
C GLY A 434 -11.58 -27.13 -25.48
N GLY A 435 -11.37 -26.63 -24.26
CA GLY A 435 -10.12 -26.84 -23.54
C GLY A 435 -10.28 -26.66 -22.04
N ILE A 436 -9.53 -27.47 -21.29
CA ILE A 436 -9.38 -27.28 -19.85
C ILE A 436 -8.69 -25.93 -19.62
N ASN A 437 -9.11 -25.22 -18.59
CA ASN A 437 -8.42 -24.07 -18.05
C ASN A 437 -7.49 -24.54 -16.91
N PRO A 438 -6.19 -24.72 -17.16
CA PRO A 438 -5.29 -25.24 -16.15
C PRO A 438 -4.74 -24.13 -15.24
N ARG A 439 -5.23 -22.88 -15.36
CA ARG A 439 -4.71 -21.73 -14.62
C ARG A 439 -5.13 -21.82 -13.15
N PRO A 440 -4.21 -21.64 -12.19
CA PRO A 440 -4.54 -21.68 -10.78
C PRO A 440 -5.57 -20.62 -10.35
N PRO A 441 -6.39 -20.91 -9.32
CA PRO A 441 -7.64 -20.18 -9.08
C PRO A 441 -7.48 -18.86 -8.30
N LEU A 442 -6.52 -18.74 -7.40
CA LEU A 442 -6.55 -17.67 -6.39
C LEU A 442 -6.38 -16.27 -6.96
N PHE A 443 -5.65 -16.10 -8.06
CA PHE A 443 -5.51 -14.79 -8.68
C PHE A 443 -6.88 -14.28 -9.16
N VAL A 444 -7.57 -15.02 -10.02
CA VAL A 444 -8.90 -14.63 -10.55
C VAL A 444 -9.97 -14.57 -9.45
N TRP A 445 -9.91 -15.44 -8.44
CA TRP A 445 -10.82 -15.35 -7.29
C TRP A 445 -10.54 -14.12 -6.43
N SER A 446 -9.29 -13.67 -6.29
CA SER A 446 -9.00 -12.40 -5.61
C SER A 446 -9.63 -11.20 -6.34
N ILE A 447 -9.70 -11.25 -7.68
CA ILE A 447 -10.39 -10.25 -8.49
C ILE A 447 -11.89 -10.34 -8.30
N ALA A 448 -12.48 -11.53 -8.42
CA ALA A 448 -13.91 -11.72 -8.23
C ALA A 448 -14.37 -11.27 -6.84
N LEU A 449 -13.63 -11.62 -5.78
CA LEU A 449 -13.94 -11.17 -4.41
C LEU A 449 -13.84 -9.65 -4.26
N LEU A 450 -12.84 -9.01 -4.89
CA LEU A 450 -12.78 -7.56 -4.89
C LEU A 450 -13.95 -6.95 -5.65
N ALA A 451 -14.34 -7.50 -6.80
CA ALA A 451 -15.50 -7.05 -7.56
C ALA A 451 -16.79 -7.15 -6.73
N MET A 452 -17.03 -8.29 -6.06
CA MET A 452 -18.17 -8.47 -5.14
C MET A 452 -18.19 -7.45 -4.00
N VAL A 453 -17.01 -7.06 -3.49
CA VAL A 453 -16.89 -6.03 -2.47
C VAL A 453 -17.14 -4.63 -3.04
N LEU A 454 -16.70 -4.34 -4.27
CA LEU A 454 -16.85 -3.03 -4.91
C LEU A 454 -18.26 -2.77 -5.44
N GLU A 455 -18.95 -3.82 -5.90
CA GLU A 455 -20.26 -3.76 -6.56
C GLU A 455 -21.30 -2.89 -5.86
N PRO A 456 -21.50 -2.96 -4.53
CA PRO A 456 -22.50 -2.14 -3.84
C PRO A 456 -22.17 -0.64 -3.81
N PHE A 457 -20.90 -0.26 -4.03
CA PHE A 457 -20.41 1.10 -3.86
C PHE A 457 -20.33 1.89 -5.17
N LEU A 458 -20.54 1.25 -6.31
CA LEU A 458 -20.44 1.89 -7.62
C LEU A 458 -21.81 2.36 -8.12
N ALA A 459 -21.83 3.48 -8.84
CA ALA A 459 -23.02 3.94 -9.55
C ALA A 459 -23.43 2.97 -10.67
N THR A 460 -22.44 2.31 -11.29
CA THR A 460 -22.61 1.25 -12.28
C THR A 460 -22.05 -0.05 -11.70
N PRO A 461 -22.88 -0.91 -11.06
CA PRO A 461 -22.42 -2.14 -10.43
C PRO A 461 -21.70 -3.10 -11.39
N GLU A 462 -22.09 -3.11 -12.68
CA GLU A 462 -21.46 -3.93 -13.73
C GLU A 462 -19.98 -3.58 -13.96
N ASP A 463 -19.56 -2.33 -13.66
CA ASP A 463 -18.16 -1.90 -13.77
C ASP A 463 -17.29 -2.44 -12.62
N ALA A 464 -17.87 -3.08 -11.59
CA ALA A 464 -17.10 -3.58 -10.45
C ALA A 464 -16.01 -4.57 -10.85
N VAL A 465 -16.32 -5.45 -11.82
CA VAL A 465 -15.34 -6.38 -12.38
C VAL A 465 -14.22 -5.63 -13.07
N TRP A 466 -14.53 -4.59 -13.84
CA TRP A 466 -13.53 -3.77 -14.51
C TRP A 466 -12.61 -3.08 -13.52
N TRP A 467 -13.16 -2.37 -12.52
CA TRP A 467 -12.37 -1.72 -11.47
C TRP A 467 -11.49 -2.71 -10.69
N ALA A 468 -12.00 -3.90 -10.38
CA ALA A 468 -11.22 -4.94 -9.72
C ALA A 468 -10.08 -5.45 -10.61
N MET A 469 -10.37 -5.73 -11.89
CA MET A 469 -9.40 -6.20 -12.88
C MET A 469 -8.24 -5.22 -13.04
N VAL A 470 -8.54 -3.93 -13.22
CA VAL A 470 -7.50 -2.93 -13.51
C VAL A 470 -6.68 -2.54 -12.28
N SER A 471 -7.22 -2.62 -11.07
CA SER A 471 -6.57 -2.12 -9.85
C SER A 471 -5.66 -3.12 -9.13
N ILE A 472 -6.04 -4.40 -9.13
CA ILE A 472 -5.36 -5.45 -8.34
C ILE A 472 -3.84 -5.56 -8.61
N PRO A 473 -3.36 -5.52 -9.86
CA PRO A 473 -1.93 -5.62 -10.14
C PRO A 473 -1.13 -4.48 -9.49
N ALA A 474 -1.64 -3.24 -9.57
CA ALA A 474 -1.01 -2.08 -8.96
C ALA A 474 -0.99 -2.18 -7.42
N ILE A 475 -2.06 -2.71 -6.83
CA ILE A 475 -2.17 -2.93 -5.38
C ILE A 475 -1.11 -3.94 -4.92
N PHE A 476 -1.05 -5.14 -5.51
CA PHE A 476 -0.05 -6.14 -5.13
C PHE A 476 1.38 -5.69 -5.45
N GLY A 477 1.58 -5.00 -6.57
CA GLY A 477 2.87 -4.42 -6.95
C GLY A 477 3.38 -3.42 -5.92
N ALA A 478 2.52 -2.54 -5.42
CA ALA A 478 2.86 -1.61 -4.35
C ALA A 478 3.09 -2.33 -3.01
N LEU A 479 2.22 -3.26 -2.62
CA LEU A 479 2.34 -4.02 -1.36
C LEU A 479 3.65 -4.81 -1.25
N THR A 480 4.26 -5.21 -2.37
CA THR A 480 5.56 -5.91 -2.42
C THR A 480 6.71 -5.11 -1.76
N VAL A 481 6.58 -3.79 -1.63
CA VAL A 481 7.53 -2.95 -0.89
C VAL A 481 7.71 -3.44 0.55
N PHE A 482 6.64 -3.85 1.23
CA PHE A 482 6.69 -4.22 2.65
C PHE A 482 7.49 -5.50 2.95
N PRO A 483 7.22 -6.66 2.31
CA PRO A 483 8.02 -7.86 2.57
C PRO A 483 9.49 -7.69 2.18
N VAL A 484 9.78 -6.97 1.10
CA VAL A 484 11.17 -6.70 0.68
C VAL A 484 11.90 -5.83 1.70
N ALA A 485 11.27 -4.75 2.17
CA ALA A 485 11.82 -3.91 3.22
C ALA A 485 12.01 -4.68 4.54
N ALA A 486 11.07 -5.56 4.88
CA ALA A 486 11.14 -6.39 6.08
C ALA A 486 12.33 -7.37 6.03
N ILE A 487 12.55 -8.05 4.91
CA ILE A 487 13.72 -8.93 4.72
C ILE A 487 15.02 -8.15 4.96
N ALA A 488 15.17 -6.99 4.31
CA ALA A 488 16.37 -6.17 4.46
C ALA A 488 16.54 -5.60 5.88
N ARG A 489 15.43 -5.26 6.56
CA ARG A 489 15.45 -4.82 7.96
C ARG A 489 15.93 -5.92 8.90
N ASP A 490 15.42 -7.13 8.72
CA ASP A 490 15.61 -8.23 9.67
C ASP A 490 17.00 -8.87 9.54
N HIS A 491 17.61 -8.81 8.35
CA HIS A 491 18.90 -9.46 8.07
C HIS A 491 20.07 -8.51 7.81
N VAL A 492 19.82 -7.22 7.55
CA VAL A 492 20.88 -6.24 7.25
C VAL A 492 20.82 -5.06 8.20
N SER A 493 19.88 -4.12 8.01
CA SER A 493 19.75 -2.92 8.85
C SER A 493 18.50 -2.10 8.50
N LYS A 494 18.13 -1.14 9.38
CA LYS A 494 17.05 -0.18 9.09
C LYS A 494 17.31 0.67 7.83
N PRO A 495 18.52 1.24 7.58
CA PRO A 495 18.83 1.92 6.32
C PRO A 495 18.72 1.03 5.09
N ALA A 496 19.21 -0.21 5.18
CA ALA A 496 19.08 -1.17 4.08
C ALA A 496 17.61 -1.45 3.73
N ALA A 497 16.72 -1.50 4.73
CA ALA A 497 15.28 -1.64 4.52
C ALA A 497 14.68 -0.49 3.69
N VAL A 498 15.08 0.75 3.98
CA VAL A 498 14.62 1.93 3.24
C VAL A 498 15.14 1.89 1.80
N ILE A 499 16.43 1.56 1.61
CA ILE A 499 17.01 1.44 0.26
C ILE A 499 16.29 0.35 -0.53
N ALA A 500 16.09 -0.83 0.06
CA ALA A 500 15.38 -1.94 -0.58
C ALA A 500 13.94 -1.58 -0.96
N ALA A 501 13.22 -0.85 -0.08
CA ALA A 501 11.87 -0.36 -0.33
C ALA A 501 11.81 0.56 -1.56
N TRP A 502 12.72 1.53 -1.68
CA TRP A 502 12.76 2.46 -2.81
C TRP A 502 13.23 1.79 -4.11
N LEU A 503 14.18 0.84 -4.03
CA LEU A 503 14.63 0.09 -5.19
C LEU A 503 13.48 -0.74 -5.79
N ILE A 504 12.72 -1.48 -4.99
CA ILE A 504 11.61 -2.29 -5.53
C ILE A 504 10.41 -1.44 -5.97
N ALA A 505 10.18 -0.29 -5.31
CA ALA A 505 9.15 0.67 -5.70
C ALA A 505 9.38 1.18 -7.13
N MET A 506 10.63 1.52 -7.46
CA MET A 506 11.05 2.15 -8.72
C MET A 506 11.68 1.19 -9.75
N MET A 507 11.75 -0.12 -9.46
CA MET A 507 12.38 -1.10 -10.34
C MET A 507 11.57 -1.27 -11.65
N PRO A 508 12.10 -0.89 -12.82
CA PRO A 508 11.33 -0.89 -14.07
C PRO A 508 10.77 -2.26 -14.46
N GLY A 509 11.57 -3.33 -14.30
CA GLY A 509 11.14 -4.70 -14.61
C GLY A 509 10.01 -5.21 -13.69
N HIS A 510 9.91 -4.69 -12.47
CA HIS A 510 8.78 -4.99 -11.59
C HIS A 510 7.57 -4.14 -11.95
N ILE A 511 7.77 -2.84 -12.22
CA ILE A 511 6.70 -1.92 -12.63
C ILE A 511 6.01 -2.41 -13.90
N SER A 512 6.76 -2.82 -14.94
CA SER A 512 6.20 -3.20 -16.24
C SER A 512 5.19 -4.35 -16.20
N ARG A 513 5.18 -5.16 -15.14
CA ARG A 513 4.26 -6.30 -14.92
C ARG A 513 3.33 -6.10 -13.71
N SER A 514 3.27 -4.90 -13.17
CA SER A 514 2.42 -4.56 -12.02
C SER A 514 1.75 -3.19 -12.18
N THR A 515 1.64 -2.69 -13.40
CA THR A 515 0.89 -1.47 -13.70
C THR A 515 -0.60 -1.71 -13.59
N TRP A 516 -1.33 -0.63 -13.35
CA TRP A 516 -2.78 -0.63 -13.50
C TRP A 516 -3.17 -1.12 -14.90
N ALA A 517 -4.30 -1.81 -14.99
CA ALA A 517 -4.80 -2.52 -16.18
C ALA A 517 -3.97 -3.71 -16.69
N ASN A 518 -2.80 -4.02 -16.12
CA ASN A 518 -2.04 -5.23 -16.47
C ASN A 518 -2.50 -6.42 -15.61
N ALA A 519 -3.72 -6.89 -15.85
CA ALA A 519 -4.43 -7.87 -15.01
C ALA A 519 -3.94 -9.31 -15.18
N ASP A 520 -2.65 -9.52 -14.93
CA ASP A 520 -1.99 -10.83 -14.92
C ASP A 520 -1.46 -11.17 -13.51
N HIS A 521 -1.16 -12.45 -13.26
CA HIS A 521 -0.82 -12.95 -11.92
C HIS A 521 0.55 -12.47 -11.41
N ASP A 522 1.38 -11.81 -12.23
CA ASP A 522 2.80 -11.52 -11.93
C ASP A 522 2.97 -10.73 -10.61
N ALA A 523 2.23 -9.62 -10.44
CA ALA A 523 2.30 -8.80 -9.24
C ALA A 523 1.83 -9.55 -7.97
N PHE A 524 0.77 -10.36 -8.12
CA PHE A 524 0.24 -11.23 -7.06
C PHE A 524 1.29 -12.25 -6.62
N VAL A 525 1.93 -12.92 -7.59
CA VAL A 525 2.99 -13.90 -7.36
C VAL A 525 4.18 -13.26 -6.65
N MET A 526 4.66 -12.11 -7.12
CA MET A 526 5.82 -11.43 -6.54
C MET A 526 5.59 -11.04 -5.08
N PHE A 527 4.40 -10.53 -4.75
CA PHE A 527 4.03 -10.18 -3.39
C PHE A 527 4.06 -11.38 -2.44
N PHE A 528 3.33 -12.46 -2.77
CA PHE A 528 3.26 -13.65 -1.94
C PHE A 528 4.57 -14.44 -1.91
N MET A 529 5.35 -14.41 -2.99
CA MET A 529 6.69 -15.01 -3.03
C MET A 529 7.65 -14.25 -2.09
N ALA A 530 7.64 -12.92 -2.12
CA ALA A 530 8.44 -12.11 -1.19
C ALA A 530 8.01 -12.34 0.28
N LEU A 531 6.71 -12.48 0.55
CA LEU A 531 6.21 -12.89 1.87
C LEU A 531 6.72 -14.27 2.27
N GLY A 532 6.70 -15.25 1.36
CA GLY A 532 7.23 -16.59 1.60
C GLY A 532 8.70 -16.57 2.01
N PHE A 533 9.53 -15.84 1.27
CA PHE A 533 10.93 -15.63 1.63
C PHE A 533 11.08 -14.93 2.99
N MET A 534 10.34 -13.84 3.23
CA MET A 534 10.37 -13.11 4.50
C MET A 534 10.10 -14.02 5.70
N TRP A 535 9.00 -14.78 5.65
CA TRP A 535 8.63 -15.67 6.74
C TRP A 535 9.62 -16.82 6.90
N PHE A 536 10.13 -17.40 5.81
CA PHE A 536 11.09 -18.49 5.90
C PHE A 536 12.44 -18.04 6.47
N LEU A 537 12.95 -16.88 6.05
CA LEU A 537 14.19 -16.33 6.59
C LEU A 537 14.06 -15.98 8.09
N ARG A 538 12.91 -15.44 8.51
CA ARG A 538 12.57 -15.27 9.94
C ARG A 538 12.51 -16.60 10.69
N ALA A 539 11.96 -17.64 10.07
CA ALA A 539 11.92 -18.98 10.65
C ALA A 539 13.35 -19.50 10.90
N MET A 540 14.23 -19.39 9.91
CA MET A 540 15.63 -19.80 10.06
C MET A 540 16.36 -19.01 11.14
N ALA A 541 16.19 -17.68 11.19
CA ALA A 541 16.80 -16.84 12.21
C ALA A 541 16.34 -17.21 13.63
N ALA A 542 15.06 -17.57 13.80
CA ALA A 542 14.51 -17.98 15.09
C ALA A 542 14.81 -19.45 15.47
N GLY A 543 15.13 -20.29 14.48
CA GLY A 543 15.38 -21.72 14.68
C GLY A 543 16.67 -22.00 15.45
N GLY A 544 17.77 -21.38 15.04
CA GLY A 544 19.10 -21.61 15.59
C GLY A 544 19.66 -23.01 15.32
N ASP A 545 20.89 -23.25 15.78
CA ASP A 545 21.67 -24.49 15.54
C ASP A 545 21.78 -25.39 16.79
N GLU A 546 20.99 -25.11 17.82
CA GLU A 546 21.07 -25.83 19.09
C GLU A 546 20.57 -27.28 18.96
N ARG A 547 21.30 -28.19 19.60
CA ARG A 547 20.92 -29.60 19.71
C ARG A 547 19.81 -29.76 20.76
N LEU A 548 18.57 -29.82 20.29
CA LEU A 548 17.38 -29.96 21.17
C LEU A 548 17.18 -31.40 21.63
N THR A 549 17.44 -32.39 20.77
CA THR A 549 17.29 -33.81 21.10
C THR A 549 18.63 -34.43 21.44
N ARG A 550 18.71 -35.06 22.61
CA ARG A 550 19.97 -35.56 23.19
C ARG A 550 20.65 -36.63 22.35
N THR A 551 19.93 -37.57 21.73
CA THR A 551 20.50 -38.62 20.86
C THR A 551 19.50 -39.00 19.78
N THR A 552 19.98 -39.28 18.58
CA THR A 552 19.12 -39.67 17.46
C THR A 552 19.73 -40.86 16.71
N ASP A 553 18.88 -41.78 16.26
CA ASP A 553 19.26 -42.94 15.43
C ASP A 553 18.41 -42.98 14.15
N ALA A 554 18.81 -43.82 13.20
CA ALA A 554 18.13 -44.04 11.92
C ALA A 554 16.76 -44.76 12.03
N ARG A 555 16.10 -44.70 13.18
CA ARG A 555 14.72 -45.22 13.36
C ARG A 555 13.73 -44.09 13.12
N PRO A 556 12.67 -44.28 12.32
CA PRO A 556 11.67 -43.24 12.04
C PRO A 556 11.08 -42.59 13.28
N SER A 557 10.80 -43.38 14.34
CA SER A 557 10.25 -42.86 15.60
C SER A 557 11.19 -41.85 16.30
N THR A 558 12.50 -42.01 16.14
CA THR A 558 13.50 -41.15 16.80
C THR A 558 13.67 -39.84 16.03
N VAL A 559 13.63 -39.89 14.70
CA VAL A 559 13.59 -38.70 13.84
C VAL A 559 12.30 -37.88 14.08
N LEU A 560 11.15 -38.55 14.14
CA LEU A 560 9.86 -37.89 14.43
C LEU A 560 9.85 -37.26 15.83
N ARG A 561 10.44 -37.92 16.83
CA ARG A 561 10.61 -37.33 18.17
C ARG A 561 11.47 -36.07 18.11
N ALA A 562 12.57 -36.09 17.34
CA ALA A 562 13.44 -34.94 17.21
C ALA A 562 12.73 -33.74 16.55
N PHE A 563 11.89 -33.99 15.55
CA PHE A 563 11.00 -32.97 15.01
C PHE A 563 9.94 -32.49 16.01
N GLY A 564 9.40 -33.38 16.85
CA GLY A 564 8.52 -33.00 17.96
C GLY A 564 9.20 -32.09 19.00
N ASP A 565 10.48 -32.33 19.29
CA ASP A 565 11.27 -31.49 20.19
C ASP A 565 11.49 -30.09 19.59
N VAL A 566 11.74 -29.98 18.28
CA VAL A 566 11.81 -28.69 17.58
C VAL A 566 10.46 -27.98 17.60
N ALA A 567 9.35 -28.70 17.34
CA ALA A 567 7.99 -28.14 17.38
C ALA A 567 7.65 -27.52 18.73
N THR A 568 8.10 -28.16 19.81
CA THR A 568 7.79 -27.75 21.19
C THR A 568 8.67 -26.60 21.66
N HIS A 569 9.97 -26.62 21.37
CA HIS A 569 10.95 -25.65 21.87
C HIS A 569 11.15 -24.45 20.94
N ARG A 570 10.91 -24.60 19.63
CA ARG A 570 11.10 -23.55 18.61
C ARG A 570 9.78 -23.18 17.91
N ARG A 571 8.69 -23.07 18.68
CA ARG A 571 7.33 -22.77 18.17
C ARG A 571 7.28 -21.59 17.21
N PHE A 572 7.94 -20.48 17.55
CA PHE A 572 7.95 -19.29 16.70
C PHE A 572 8.59 -19.54 15.33
N ALA A 573 9.68 -20.32 15.28
CA ALA A 573 10.32 -20.71 14.03
C ALA A 573 9.40 -21.59 13.17
N VAL A 574 8.75 -22.59 13.79
CA VAL A 574 7.84 -23.50 13.09
C VAL A 574 6.60 -22.78 12.55
N VAL A 575 6.02 -21.85 13.31
CA VAL A 575 4.89 -21.02 12.85
C VAL A 575 5.31 -20.15 11.67
N ASN A 576 6.48 -19.50 11.72
CA ASN A 576 6.99 -18.74 10.58
C ASN A 576 7.25 -19.62 9.35
N ALA A 577 7.76 -20.84 9.53
CA ALA A 577 7.93 -21.79 8.42
C ALA A 577 6.58 -22.22 7.82
N ALA A 578 5.55 -22.44 8.65
CA ALA A 578 4.20 -22.72 8.18
C ALA A 578 3.62 -21.52 7.42
N LEU A 579 3.77 -20.29 7.92
CA LEU A 579 3.35 -19.06 7.23
C LEU A 579 4.07 -18.87 5.89
N ALA A 580 5.36 -19.22 5.80
CA ALA A 580 6.07 -19.26 4.54
C ALA A 580 5.45 -20.28 3.57
N GLY A 581 5.13 -21.46 4.08
CA GLY A 581 4.44 -22.51 3.32
C GLY A 581 3.05 -22.10 2.84
N VAL A 582 2.31 -21.34 3.65
CA VAL A 582 1.03 -20.72 3.26
C VAL A 582 1.24 -19.75 2.10
N ALA A 583 2.21 -18.84 2.22
CA ALA A 583 2.51 -17.87 1.17
C ALA A 583 2.91 -18.56 -0.15
N PHE A 584 3.80 -19.55 -0.11
CA PHE A 584 4.14 -20.34 -1.31
C PHE A 584 2.97 -21.20 -1.82
N GLY A 585 2.09 -21.67 -0.94
CA GLY A 585 0.84 -22.35 -1.33
C GLY A 585 -0.12 -21.41 -2.07
N VAL A 586 -0.21 -20.15 -1.64
CA VAL A 586 -0.95 -19.10 -2.36
C VAL A 586 -0.33 -18.83 -3.72
N VAL A 587 1.01 -18.78 -3.83
CA VAL A 587 1.70 -18.68 -5.13
C VAL A 587 1.40 -19.89 -6.00
N ALA A 588 1.42 -21.11 -5.46
CA ALA A 588 1.06 -22.32 -6.20
C ALA A 588 -0.36 -22.26 -6.77
N LEU A 589 -1.29 -21.73 -5.98
CA LEU A 589 -2.66 -21.51 -6.41
C LEU A 589 -2.86 -20.22 -7.22
N GLY A 590 -1.82 -19.44 -7.49
CA GLY A 590 -1.84 -18.26 -8.37
C GLY A 590 -1.08 -18.46 -9.68
N TRP A 591 -0.02 -19.27 -9.70
CA TRP A 591 0.86 -19.45 -10.85
C TRP A 591 1.53 -20.82 -10.86
N LYS A 592 1.53 -21.47 -12.03
CA LYS A 592 2.10 -22.82 -12.20
C LYS A 592 3.62 -22.90 -11.96
N GLY A 593 4.36 -21.82 -12.23
CA GLY A 593 5.82 -21.80 -12.04
C GLY A 593 6.27 -21.61 -10.58
N PHE A 594 5.36 -21.67 -9.60
CA PHE A 594 5.64 -21.36 -8.20
C PHE A 594 6.85 -22.09 -7.59
N VAL A 595 7.15 -23.30 -8.09
CA VAL A 595 8.21 -24.19 -7.55
C VAL A 595 9.59 -23.55 -7.62
N VAL A 596 9.80 -22.54 -8.49
CA VAL A 596 11.06 -21.80 -8.57
C VAL A 596 11.52 -21.28 -7.21
N ALA A 597 10.61 -20.71 -6.40
CA ALA A 597 10.98 -20.14 -5.11
C ALA A 597 11.34 -21.20 -4.04
N PRO A 598 10.53 -22.25 -3.80
CA PRO A 598 10.93 -23.39 -2.98
C PRO A 598 12.22 -24.05 -3.46
N SER A 599 12.48 -24.13 -4.77
CA SER A 599 13.72 -24.68 -5.33
C SER A 599 14.94 -23.84 -4.99
N ILE A 600 14.84 -22.50 -5.04
CA ILE A 600 15.93 -21.60 -4.60
C ILE A 600 16.24 -21.84 -3.12
N LEU A 601 15.21 -21.94 -2.27
CA LEU A 601 15.38 -22.27 -0.85
C LEU A 601 15.96 -23.66 -0.64
N PHE A 602 15.58 -24.63 -1.47
CA PHE A 602 16.09 -25.99 -1.42
C PHE A 602 17.59 -26.03 -1.72
N VAL A 603 18.07 -25.33 -2.74
CA VAL A 603 19.51 -25.24 -3.04
C VAL A 603 20.27 -24.65 -1.84
N GLY A 604 19.77 -23.55 -1.27
CA GLY A 604 20.34 -22.95 -0.07
C GLY A 604 20.33 -23.90 1.13
N TYR A 605 19.23 -24.61 1.35
CA TYR A 605 19.07 -25.63 2.38
C TYR A 605 20.11 -26.75 2.23
N VAL A 606 20.26 -27.33 1.04
CA VAL A 606 21.26 -28.39 0.78
C VAL A 606 22.68 -27.89 1.10
N TYR A 607 23.00 -26.67 0.68
CA TYR A 607 24.29 -26.05 0.98
C TYR A 607 24.52 -25.87 2.49
N ILE A 608 23.53 -25.35 3.22
CA ILE A 608 23.63 -25.14 4.67
C ILE A 608 23.74 -26.48 5.39
N VAL A 609 22.95 -27.47 5.02
CA VAL A 609 23.01 -28.82 5.61
C VAL A 609 24.38 -29.46 5.37
N ALA A 610 24.91 -29.39 4.14
CA ALA A 610 26.23 -29.92 3.81
C ALA A 610 27.35 -29.21 4.60
N THR A 611 27.30 -27.88 4.72
CA THR A 611 28.29 -27.13 5.51
C THR A 611 28.18 -27.41 7.01
N ASN A 612 26.96 -27.60 7.53
CA ASN A 612 26.74 -28.02 8.91
C ASN A 612 27.32 -29.41 9.18
N MET A 613 27.25 -30.34 8.22
CA MET A 613 27.91 -31.64 8.33
C MET A 613 29.43 -31.50 8.47
N PHE A 614 30.08 -30.64 7.69
CA PHE A 614 31.52 -30.39 7.81
C PHE A 614 31.90 -29.68 9.12
N ARG A 615 30.98 -28.87 9.67
CA ARG A 615 31.17 -28.11 10.91
C ARG A 615 30.68 -28.84 12.16
N ASN A 616 30.20 -30.09 12.05
CA ASN A 616 29.57 -30.86 13.12
C ASN A 616 28.44 -30.10 13.84
N LYS A 617 27.63 -29.34 13.09
CA LYS A 617 26.43 -28.64 13.58
C LYS A 617 25.18 -29.48 13.35
N ASP A 618 24.20 -29.37 14.24
CA ASP A 618 22.92 -30.06 14.13
C ASP A 618 21.98 -29.35 13.14
N SER A 619 21.56 -30.05 12.09
CA SER A 619 20.63 -29.53 11.08
C SER A 619 19.17 -29.92 11.33
N THR A 620 18.86 -30.62 12.44
CA THR A 620 17.51 -31.13 12.73
C THR A 620 16.44 -30.03 12.71
N THR A 621 16.73 -28.87 13.31
CA THR A 621 15.83 -27.71 13.30
C THR A 621 15.57 -27.24 11.87
N LEU A 622 16.63 -26.99 11.09
CA LEU A 622 16.52 -26.54 9.70
C LEU A 622 15.74 -27.54 8.83
N ASN A 623 15.99 -28.83 9.00
CA ASN A 623 15.28 -29.92 8.31
C ASN A 623 13.77 -29.84 8.59
N MET A 624 13.38 -29.68 9.86
CA MET A 624 11.98 -29.58 10.23
C MET A 624 11.32 -28.32 9.67
N LEU A 625 12.00 -27.17 9.70
CA LEU A 625 11.48 -25.91 9.16
C LEU A 625 11.24 -26.02 7.65
N MET A 626 12.19 -26.58 6.91
CA MET A 626 12.05 -26.82 5.46
C MET A 626 10.89 -27.75 5.15
N LEU A 627 10.77 -28.87 5.88
CA LEU A 627 9.66 -29.82 5.71
C LEU A 627 8.29 -29.22 6.08
N THR A 628 8.24 -28.39 7.11
CA THR A 628 7.00 -27.70 7.53
C THR A 628 6.54 -26.74 6.43
N MET A 629 7.47 -25.96 5.86
CA MET A 629 7.18 -25.04 4.76
C MET A 629 6.69 -25.79 3.51
N LEU A 630 7.46 -26.78 3.02
CA LEU A 630 7.09 -27.56 1.83
C LEU A 630 5.80 -28.37 2.03
N GLY A 631 5.61 -28.97 3.21
CA GLY A 631 4.42 -29.73 3.55
C GLY A 631 3.17 -28.85 3.56
N THR A 632 3.26 -27.65 4.16
CA THR A 632 2.15 -26.69 4.16
C THR A 632 1.82 -26.21 2.75
N THR A 633 2.85 -25.93 1.91
CA THR A 633 2.65 -25.58 0.50
C THR A 633 1.93 -26.69 -0.28
N LEU A 634 2.36 -27.95 -0.11
CA LEU A 634 1.73 -29.09 -0.78
C LEU A 634 0.27 -29.25 -0.35
N LEU A 635 -0.02 -29.17 0.96
CA LEU A 635 -1.36 -29.33 1.49
C LEU A 635 -2.34 -28.30 0.93
N LEU A 636 -1.91 -27.05 0.76
CA LEU A 636 -2.74 -26.00 0.18
C LEU A 636 -2.90 -26.13 -1.33
N ALA A 637 -1.85 -26.53 -2.05
CA ALA A 637 -1.91 -26.68 -3.50
C ALA A 637 -2.72 -27.92 -3.92
N MET A 638 -2.67 -29.00 -3.14
CA MET A 638 -3.22 -30.30 -3.52
C MET A 638 -4.67 -30.27 -4.04
N PRO A 639 -5.65 -29.59 -3.41
CA PRO A 639 -7.06 -29.64 -3.83
C PRO A 639 -7.28 -29.21 -5.29
N PHE A 640 -6.55 -28.22 -5.79
CA PHE A 640 -6.67 -27.77 -7.17
C PHE A 640 -5.94 -28.71 -8.14
N TYR A 641 -4.69 -29.05 -7.83
CA TYR A 641 -3.85 -29.84 -8.72
C TYR A 641 -4.28 -31.31 -8.82
N ALA A 642 -4.93 -31.83 -7.77
CA ALA A 642 -5.50 -33.18 -7.72
C ALA A 642 -6.97 -33.24 -8.17
N TYR A 643 -7.55 -32.13 -8.65
CA TYR A 643 -8.92 -32.12 -9.14
C TYR A 643 -9.09 -33.12 -10.31
N PRO A 644 -10.10 -34.02 -10.26
CA PRO A 644 -10.34 -34.99 -11.32
C PRO A 644 -10.54 -34.32 -12.68
N GLY A 645 -9.67 -34.63 -13.65
CA GLY A 645 -9.72 -34.06 -15.00
C GLY A 645 -8.67 -32.98 -15.28
N MET A 646 -7.89 -32.52 -14.29
CA MET A 646 -6.78 -31.56 -14.51
C MET A 646 -5.45 -32.25 -14.85
N ASP A 647 -5.22 -33.46 -14.34
CA ASP A 647 -3.98 -34.25 -14.52
C ASP A 647 -2.68 -33.47 -14.19
N LEU A 648 -2.70 -32.66 -13.12
CA LEU A 648 -1.57 -31.80 -12.76
C LEU A 648 -0.69 -32.33 -11.61
N VAL A 649 -1.05 -33.43 -10.94
CA VAL A 649 -0.26 -33.95 -9.80
C VAL A 649 1.11 -34.45 -10.24
N PHE A 650 1.14 -35.25 -11.30
CA PHE A 650 2.35 -35.86 -11.84
C PHE A 650 2.82 -35.20 -13.15
N SER A 651 2.24 -34.05 -13.51
CA SER A 651 2.67 -33.27 -14.66
C SER A 651 3.93 -32.45 -14.34
N GLY A 652 4.86 -32.37 -15.30
CA GLY A 652 6.06 -31.53 -15.20
C GLY A 652 5.75 -30.03 -15.11
N THR A 653 4.58 -29.61 -15.59
CA THR A 653 4.07 -28.23 -15.45
C THR A 653 3.17 -28.04 -14.22
N GLY A 654 3.04 -29.08 -13.40
CA GLY A 654 2.14 -29.18 -12.25
C GLY A 654 2.88 -29.33 -10.92
N LEU A 655 2.43 -30.27 -10.06
CA LEU A 655 3.05 -30.50 -8.74
C LEU A 655 4.33 -31.34 -8.78
N GLN A 656 4.61 -32.05 -9.87
CA GLN A 656 5.74 -33.00 -9.94
C GLN A 656 7.08 -32.37 -9.52
N PRO A 657 7.45 -31.13 -9.91
CA PRO A 657 8.67 -30.51 -9.44
C PRO A 657 8.69 -30.26 -7.93
N LEU A 658 7.56 -29.87 -7.32
CA LEU A 658 7.45 -29.70 -5.87
C LEU A 658 7.60 -31.05 -5.15
N LEU A 659 7.01 -32.12 -5.71
CA LEU A 659 7.12 -33.47 -5.17
C LEU A 659 8.57 -33.95 -5.17
N PHE A 660 9.37 -33.62 -6.19
CA PHE A 660 10.81 -33.88 -6.17
C PHE A 660 11.53 -33.11 -5.06
N VAL A 661 11.30 -31.80 -4.96
CA VAL A 661 11.92 -30.97 -3.91
C VAL A 661 11.57 -31.50 -2.52
N LEU A 662 10.30 -31.82 -2.27
CA LEU A 662 9.85 -32.41 -1.01
C LEU A 662 10.45 -33.80 -0.77
N GLY A 663 10.47 -34.67 -1.78
CA GLY A 663 11.05 -36.02 -1.70
C GLY A 663 12.54 -35.98 -1.35
N PHE A 664 13.33 -35.16 -2.04
CA PHE A 664 14.74 -34.96 -1.73
C PHE A 664 14.94 -34.34 -0.35
N THR A 665 14.11 -33.36 0.03
CA THR A 665 14.17 -32.76 1.36
C THR A 665 13.89 -33.80 2.45
N MET A 666 12.88 -34.66 2.29
CA MET A 666 12.56 -35.73 3.23
C MET A 666 13.71 -36.74 3.35
N ALA A 667 14.32 -37.14 2.23
CA ALA A 667 15.47 -38.04 2.23
C ALA A 667 16.67 -37.43 2.96
N ILE A 668 17.01 -36.18 2.64
CA ILE A 668 18.10 -35.44 3.29
C ILE A 668 17.81 -35.26 4.77
N ALA A 669 16.60 -34.82 5.14
CA ALA A 669 16.19 -34.61 6.51
C ALA A 669 16.25 -35.90 7.33
N TYR A 670 15.78 -37.01 6.76
CA TYR A 670 15.83 -38.32 7.41
C TYR A 670 17.27 -38.77 7.65
N VAL A 671 18.13 -38.71 6.63
CA VAL A 671 19.52 -39.16 6.72
C VAL A 671 20.33 -38.28 7.66
N THR A 672 20.23 -36.95 7.54
CA THR A 672 21.04 -36.02 8.34
C THR A 672 20.58 -35.92 9.80
N THR A 673 19.29 -36.16 10.07
CA THR A 673 18.77 -36.22 11.45
C THR A 673 19.02 -37.60 12.07
N GLY A 674 18.76 -38.68 11.33
CA GLY A 674 18.89 -40.06 11.81
C GLY A 674 20.33 -40.54 11.96
N PHE A 675 21.25 -40.07 11.12
CA PHE A 675 22.69 -40.36 11.21
C PHE A 675 23.50 -39.18 11.76
N ARG A 676 22.84 -38.21 12.42
CA ARG A 676 23.47 -37.00 12.98
C ARG A 676 24.70 -37.32 13.85
N ASP A 677 24.62 -38.39 14.63
CA ASP A 677 25.65 -38.79 15.59
C ASP A 677 26.72 -39.72 14.98
N LYS A 678 26.76 -39.88 13.64
CA LYS A 678 27.73 -40.69 12.90
C LYS A 678 28.75 -39.80 12.15
N PRO A 679 29.94 -40.33 11.78
CA PRO A 679 30.89 -39.60 10.96
C PRO A 679 30.26 -39.05 9.67
N TRP A 680 30.55 -37.79 9.35
CA TRP A 680 29.95 -37.10 8.20
C TRP A 680 30.16 -37.82 6.86
N LEU A 681 31.27 -38.56 6.69
CA LEU A 681 31.56 -39.38 5.50
C LEU A 681 30.50 -40.47 5.27
N LEU A 682 29.99 -41.09 6.34
CA LEU A 682 28.93 -42.11 6.22
C LEU A 682 27.61 -41.47 5.80
N VAL A 683 27.28 -40.31 6.36
CA VAL A 683 26.07 -39.55 6.01
C VAL A 683 26.11 -39.13 4.54
N LEU A 684 27.26 -38.61 4.07
CA LEU A 684 27.48 -38.24 2.67
C LEU A 684 27.40 -39.47 1.75
N GLY A 685 28.04 -40.59 2.12
CA GLY A 685 27.96 -41.84 1.36
C GLY A 685 26.53 -42.38 1.24
N SER A 686 25.73 -42.31 2.31
CA SER A 686 24.31 -42.68 2.28
C SER A 686 23.48 -41.78 1.36
N LEU A 687 23.71 -40.46 1.41
CA LEU A 687 23.03 -39.51 0.52
C LEU A 687 23.39 -39.74 -0.95
N THR A 688 24.67 -39.91 -1.27
CA THR A 688 25.14 -40.18 -2.63
C THR A 688 24.59 -41.51 -3.14
N GLY A 689 24.61 -42.57 -2.33
CA GLY A 689 24.04 -43.86 -2.70
C GLY A 689 22.54 -43.78 -2.99
N ALA A 690 21.78 -43.09 -2.14
CA ALA A 690 20.35 -42.87 -2.34
C ALA A 690 20.06 -42.06 -3.62
N ALA A 691 20.85 -41.01 -3.88
CA ALA A 691 20.70 -40.17 -5.07
C ALA A 691 20.98 -40.96 -6.36
N VAL A 692 22.06 -41.76 -6.41
CA VAL A 692 22.40 -42.60 -7.56
C VAL A 692 21.31 -43.63 -7.82
N ALA A 693 20.82 -44.30 -6.77
CA ALA A 693 19.73 -45.26 -6.90
C ALA A 693 18.45 -44.61 -7.44
N PHE A 694 18.08 -43.43 -6.90
CA PHE A 694 16.91 -42.69 -7.38
C PHE A 694 17.03 -42.29 -8.86
N VAL A 695 18.16 -41.70 -9.27
CA VAL A 695 18.42 -41.30 -10.66
C VAL A 695 18.39 -42.50 -11.59
N ALA A 696 18.98 -43.63 -11.19
CA ALA A 696 18.94 -44.86 -11.97
C ALA A 696 17.50 -45.38 -12.17
N ILE A 697 16.66 -45.32 -11.13
CA ILE A 697 15.25 -45.74 -11.20
C ILE A 697 14.47 -44.84 -12.16
N ILE A 698 14.53 -43.52 -12.01
CA ILE A 698 13.78 -42.61 -12.90
C ILE A 698 14.29 -42.66 -14.35
N TRP A 699 15.59 -42.89 -14.55
CA TRP A 699 16.17 -43.12 -15.87
C TRP A 699 15.65 -44.41 -16.51
N LEU A 700 15.58 -45.52 -15.75
CA LEU A 700 14.99 -46.77 -16.23
C LEU A 700 13.51 -46.59 -16.57
N LEU A 701 12.74 -45.89 -15.73
CA LEU A 701 11.32 -45.61 -16.00
C LEU A 701 11.13 -44.76 -17.27
N GLN A 702 12.02 -43.79 -17.52
CA GLN A 702 12.05 -43.02 -18.75
C GLN A 702 12.43 -43.87 -19.97
N PHE A 703 13.44 -44.73 -19.83
CA PHE A 703 13.89 -45.64 -20.89
C PHE A 703 12.78 -46.58 -21.35
N PHE A 704 11.90 -47.00 -20.44
CA PHE A 704 10.72 -47.82 -20.73
C PHE A 704 9.44 -47.02 -21.02
N GLU A 705 9.53 -45.70 -21.22
CA GLU A 705 8.39 -44.81 -21.50
C GLU A 705 7.27 -44.86 -20.45
N GLN A 706 7.60 -45.27 -19.21
CA GLN A 706 6.63 -45.36 -18.10
C GLN A 706 6.50 -44.04 -17.33
N SER A 707 7.49 -43.14 -17.44
CA SER A 707 7.47 -41.85 -16.75
C SER A 707 8.35 -40.81 -17.46
N ASN A 708 7.91 -39.55 -17.46
CA ASN A 708 8.69 -38.39 -17.89
C ASN A 708 9.57 -37.78 -16.76
N ALA A 709 9.59 -38.40 -15.58
CA ALA A 709 10.25 -37.89 -14.37
C ALA A 709 11.73 -37.52 -14.58
N PHE A 710 12.46 -38.28 -15.40
CA PHE A 710 13.85 -38.00 -15.72
C PHE A 710 14.00 -36.69 -16.51
N ASN A 711 13.20 -36.49 -17.55
CA ASN A 711 13.23 -35.27 -18.35
C ASN A 711 12.83 -34.04 -17.52
N VAL A 712 11.77 -34.15 -16.73
CA VAL A 712 11.34 -33.06 -15.83
C VAL A 712 12.46 -32.64 -14.87
N LEU A 713 13.22 -33.59 -14.34
CA LEU A 713 14.30 -33.29 -13.40
C LEU A 713 15.54 -32.65 -14.07
N PHE A 714 15.94 -33.11 -15.26
CA PHE A 714 17.21 -32.72 -15.88
C PHE A 714 17.09 -31.67 -16.99
N THR A 715 15.97 -31.65 -17.73
CA THR A 715 15.76 -30.72 -18.85
C THR A 715 14.66 -29.71 -18.58
N GLY A 716 13.80 -29.97 -17.58
CA GLY A 716 12.62 -29.15 -17.31
C GLY A 716 11.52 -29.27 -18.38
N ALA A 717 11.69 -30.16 -19.36
CA ALA A 717 10.68 -30.46 -20.36
C ALA A 717 9.63 -31.39 -19.74
N GLY A 718 8.40 -30.87 -19.59
CA GLY A 718 7.21 -31.59 -19.14
C GLY A 718 6.65 -32.51 -20.20
#